data_AF-A0A3B9NNZ0-F1
#
_entry.id   AF-A0A3B9NNZ0-F1
#
_cell.length_a   1.000
_cell.length_b   1.000
_cell.length_c   1.000
_cell.angle_alpha   90.00
_cell.angle_beta   90.00
_cell.angle_gamma   90.00
#
_symmetry.space_group_name_H-M   'P 1'
#
loop_
_entity.id
_entity.type
_entity.pdbx_description
1 polymer ?
#
loop_
_entity_poly.entity_id
_entity_poly.type
_entity_poly.pdbx_seq_one_letter_code
_entity_poly.pdbx_strand_id
1 'polypeptide(L)'
;MSIDAFGDAPYEYHVGRGIADITGPAFGIQLWGFGREDQISEGIHIRQKARAFIIADAQLKKRLVFVSADIGSIEHHITLEVLSRLKTRYRDQYQIDNVIISATHTHAAPTGYWHSRTDLALDGGFYPEHFNNIVDGIVESIDQAHKDLEPGNIYINRGRVENAGINRSLIAYQQNPESERAQYADSIDKDMTLLKFVDQSGDIGLLNWLPVHPTSMTFFNRLISGDNKGYASLSVEQQKGVTYEQENDFVAAFAQSNPGDVTPNLNLNNTGPGEDDFDSTKIIGERQVAVALALFNNASELLKGRIDHRQIYVDLSHFEVTGKYSGQGTQHTCPSAYGYSFAGGSSEDGGGHFLFKEGMTEQSLFLDFLIKLIVGPPKSTEAVRRCQSPKAILFETGSGNPPLQSQIRSVTVARIGQLAILALPAEVTTMAGRRLRQTVKAQLGDWATDVVLAGYSNGYAGYVTTPEEYDLQQYEAGHTLHGRWTLPAYQQVAAELATSLQQQTILTSSLAYDDWRGKSSMLRLHDASLDRMNEDANLDLPLPLGQKIYTRGDSVTTRFYSGNPTAHYNRDAYFMSVEMLQGDRWVKVSDDHDWSTKIRWVKAKKSNALIAHLSWGTAEDTRLGQYRMKHTGLVTLSDGSTKALTTTSDTFTIR
;
A
#
# COMPACT_ATOMS: atom_id res chain seq x y z
N MET A 1 32.52 -13.29 9.80
CA MET A 1 33.39 -13.58 10.95
C MET A 1 32.52 -14.13 12.06
N SER A 2 32.93 -15.20 12.74
CA SER A 2 32.18 -15.76 13.87
C SER A 2 32.31 -14.83 15.07
N ILE A 3 31.20 -14.25 15.51
CA ILE A 3 31.14 -13.54 16.79
C ILE A 3 30.72 -14.57 17.83
N ASP A 4 31.72 -15.23 18.42
CA ASP A 4 31.60 -15.87 19.73
C ASP A 4 32.13 -14.86 20.76
N ALA A 5 31.23 -14.26 21.52
CA ALA A 5 31.54 -13.62 22.80
C ALA A 5 30.23 -13.41 23.59
N PHE A 6 29.94 -14.35 24.49
CA PHE A 6 29.02 -14.11 25.59
C PHE A 6 29.63 -13.05 26.53
N GLY A 7 29.10 -11.83 26.43
CA GLY A 7 29.15 -10.80 27.46
C GLY A 7 27.77 -10.15 27.55
N ASP A 8 27.51 -9.41 28.62
CA ASP A 8 26.33 -8.56 28.82
C ASP A 8 26.14 -7.58 27.64
N ALA A 9 25.60 -8.06 26.52
CA ALA A 9 25.39 -7.23 25.35
C ALA A 9 24.31 -6.18 25.66
N PRO A 10 24.55 -4.88 25.46
CA PRO A 10 23.58 -3.82 25.77
C PRO A 10 22.33 -3.82 24.86
N TYR A 11 22.27 -4.73 23.89
CA TYR A 11 21.26 -4.77 22.84
C TYR A 11 20.67 -6.16 22.69
N GLU A 12 19.34 -6.24 22.54
CA GLU A 12 18.60 -7.50 22.41
C GLU A 12 18.70 -8.10 20.98
N TYR A 13 18.78 -7.24 19.96
CA TYR A 13 18.72 -7.63 18.55
C TYR A 13 19.85 -7.03 17.74
N HIS A 14 19.97 -7.45 16.47
CA HIS A 14 20.50 -6.59 15.42
C HIS A 14 19.33 -6.02 14.63
N VAL A 15 19.39 -4.73 14.32
CA VAL A 15 18.36 -4.00 13.58
C VAL A 15 19.01 -3.30 12.41
N GLY A 16 18.32 -3.26 11.27
CA GLY A 16 18.75 -2.52 10.10
C GLY A 16 17.55 -1.96 9.37
N ARG A 17 17.72 -0.81 8.74
CA ARG A 17 16.65 -0.11 8.01
C ARG A 17 17.08 0.18 6.57
N GLY A 18 16.12 0.34 5.69
CA GLY A 18 16.39 0.74 4.32
C GLY A 18 15.17 1.34 3.66
N ILE A 19 15.41 2.22 2.69
CA ILE A 19 14.37 2.92 1.98
C ILE A 19 14.74 3.09 0.51
N ALA A 20 13.82 2.78 -0.38
CA ALA A 20 14.05 2.89 -1.81
C ALA A 20 12.81 3.40 -2.55
N ASP A 21 13.03 4.01 -3.70
CA ASP A 21 11.96 4.51 -4.56
C ASP A 21 11.23 3.36 -5.28
N ILE A 22 9.90 3.40 -5.32
CA ILE A 22 9.04 2.49 -6.09
C ILE A 22 7.98 3.26 -6.89
N THR A 23 8.19 4.56 -7.12
CA THR A 23 7.26 5.45 -7.81
C THR A 23 6.97 4.93 -9.21
N GLY A 24 5.69 4.74 -9.50
CA GLY A 24 5.22 4.23 -10.77
C GLY A 24 5.28 5.24 -11.93
N PRO A 25 4.83 4.83 -13.12
CA PRO A 25 4.76 5.68 -14.31
C PRO A 25 3.83 6.89 -14.11
N ALA A 26 4.43 8.09 -14.19
CA ALA A 26 3.79 9.36 -13.84
C ALA A 26 2.71 9.83 -14.82
N PHE A 27 2.61 9.22 -16.01
CA PHE A 27 1.63 9.66 -17.02
C PHE A 27 1.01 8.49 -17.80
N GLY A 28 -0.30 8.54 -18.01
CA GLY A 28 -0.98 7.67 -18.98
C GLY A 28 -1.33 6.27 -18.47
N ILE A 29 -1.08 5.96 -17.19
CA ILE A 29 -1.40 4.66 -16.59
C ILE A 29 -2.52 4.81 -15.56
N GLN A 30 -3.49 3.90 -15.58
CA GLN A 30 -4.60 3.94 -14.62
C GLN A 30 -4.08 3.85 -13.18
N LEU A 31 -4.68 4.61 -12.26
CA LEU A 31 -4.39 4.48 -10.83
C LEU A 31 -5.15 3.28 -10.25
N TRP A 32 -4.54 2.66 -9.25
CA TRP A 32 -5.03 1.47 -8.58
C TRP A 32 -6.10 1.82 -7.53
N GLY A 33 -7.05 0.92 -7.29
CA GLY A 33 -7.96 0.98 -6.15
C GLY A 33 -9.40 1.30 -6.52
N PHE A 34 -9.68 2.50 -7.02
CA PHE A 34 -11.07 2.94 -7.30
C PHE A 34 -11.72 2.27 -8.52
N GLY A 35 -10.97 1.51 -9.33
CA GLY A 35 -11.52 0.75 -10.46
C GLY A 35 -12.12 1.63 -11.57
N ARG A 36 -11.69 2.89 -11.66
CA ARG A 36 -12.23 3.88 -12.62
C ARG A 36 -11.35 3.97 -13.86
N GLU A 37 -11.91 3.66 -15.03
CA GLU A 37 -11.19 3.73 -16.32
C GLU A 37 -10.67 5.14 -16.65
N ASP A 38 -11.33 6.18 -16.15
CA ASP A 38 -10.95 7.57 -16.38
C ASP A 38 -9.88 8.10 -15.40
N GLN A 39 -9.54 7.33 -14.36
CA GLN A 39 -8.51 7.70 -13.38
C GLN A 39 -7.12 7.33 -13.85
N ILE A 40 -6.57 8.19 -14.72
CA ILE A 40 -5.25 8.02 -15.33
C ILE A 40 -4.22 8.92 -14.64
N SER A 41 -3.00 8.43 -14.44
CA SER A 41 -1.90 9.23 -13.91
C SER A 41 -1.61 10.40 -14.85
N GLU A 42 -1.58 11.59 -14.27
CA GLU A 42 -1.24 12.85 -14.91
C GLU A 42 -0.09 13.56 -14.19
N GLY A 43 0.50 12.97 -13.16
CA GLY A 43 1.75 13.44 -12.61
C GLY A 43 2.04 12.93 -11.21
N ILE A 44 2.81 13.68 -10.43
CA ILE A 44 3.29 13.30 -9.10
C ILE A 44 2.97 14.43 -8.12
N HIS A 45 2.41 14.05 -6.97
CA HIS A 45 2.38 14.90 -5.77
C HIS A 45 3.54 14.53 -4.85
N ILE A 46 3.54 13.32 -4.31
CA ILE A 46 4.68 12.77 -3.55
C ILE A 46 5.05 11.40 -4.09
N ARG A 47 6.33 11.07 -3.96
CA ARG A 47 6.88 9.78 -4.37
C ARG A 47 6.37 8.61 -3.53
N GLN A 48 6.48 7.42 -4.10
CA GLN A 48 6.15 6.16 -3.44
C GLN A 48 7.43 5.47 -3.02
N LYS A 49 7.53 5.01 -1.77
CA LYS A 49 8.73 4.36 -1.23
C LYS A 49 8.43 2.96 -0.70
N ALA A 50 9.44 2.08 -0.77
CA ALA A 50 9.50 0.83 -0.02
C ALA A 50 10.41 1.05 1.20
N ARG A 51 9.89 0.77 2.40
CA ARG A 51 10.57 0.96 3.69
C ARG A 51 10.73 -0.38 4.38
N ALA A 52 11.97 -0.83 4.53
CA ALA A 52 12.31 -2.13 5.08
C ALA A 52 12.94 -2.02 6.47
N PHE A 53 12.57 -2.95 7.35
CA PHE A 53 13.18 -3.17 8.65
C PHE A 53 13.60 -4.63 8.75
N ILE A 54 14.85 -4.89 9.09
CA ILE A 54 15.35 -6.23 9.38
C ILE A 54 15.65 -6.32 10.85
N ILE A 55 15.12 -7.36 11.48
CA ILE A 55 15.35 -7.68 12.88
C ILE A 55 16.01 -9.05 12.89
N ALA A 56 17.19 -9.16 13.49
CA ALA A 56 17.94 -10.41 13.54
C ALA A 56 18.33 -10.76 14.98
N ASP A 57 18.12 -12.03 15.30
CA ASP A 57 18.61 -12.67 16.51
C ASP A 57 19.91 -13.39 16.13
N ALA A 58 21.04 -12.79 16.53
CA ALA A 58 22.36 -13.31 16.19
C ALA A 58 22.62 -14.70 16.80
N GLN A 59 22.03 -15.00 17.97
CA GLN A 59 22.21 -16.27 18.66
C GLN A 59 21.43 -17.40 17.97
N LEU A 60 20.17 -17.14 17.63
CA LEU A 60 19.31 -18.12 16.97
C LEU A 60 19.51 -18.18 15.45
N LYS A 61 20.29 -17.26 14.88
CA LYS A 61 20.46 -17.08 13.43
C LYS A 61 19.11 -16.94 12.71
N LYS A 62 18.14 -16.35 13.41
CA LYS A 62 16.81 -16.06 12.88
C LYS A 62 16.69 -14.58 12.57
N ARG A 63 15.88 -14.29 11.56
CA ARG A 63 15.67 -12.93 11.06
C ARG A 63 14.21 -12.79 10.71
N LEU A 64 13.72 -11.56 10.74
CA LEU A 64 12.43 -11.18 10.21
C LEU A 64 12.62 -9.89 9.42
N VAL A 65 12.04 -9.84 8.22
CA VAL A 65 11.97 -8.63 7.41
C VAL A 65 10.52 -8.17 7.37
N PHE A 66 10.29 -6.89 7.65
CA PHE A 66 9.03 -6.23 7.39
C PHE A 66 9.26 -5.09 6.40
N VAL A 67 8.52 -5.08 5.29
CA VAL A 67 8.52 -3.99 4.31
C VAL A 67 7.15 -3.35 4.26
N SER A 68 7.09 -2.02 4.32
CA SER A 68 5.92 -1.22 4.00
C SER A 68 6.15 -0.51 2.67
N ALA A 69 5.28 -0.78 1.68
CA ALA A 69 5.40 -0.23 0.34
C ALA A 69 4.21 0.69 0.01
N ASP A 70 4.51 1.90 -0.47
CA ASP A 70 3.51 2.90 -0.89
C ASP A 70 2.83 2.54 -2.23
N ILE A 71 2.18 1.39 -2.29
CA ILE A 71 1.39 0.93 -3.43
C ILE A 71 0.00 0.45 -2.97
N GLY A 72 -0.85 0.14 -3.95
CA GLY A 72 -2.22 -0.29 -3.67
C GLY A 72 -2.33 -1.67 -3.03
N SER A 73 -1.53 -2.62 -3.48
CA SER A 73 -1.52 -3.98 -2.93
C SER A 73 -0.20 -4.69 -3.20
N ILE A 74 0.14 -5.67 -2.37
CA ILE A 74 1.18 -6.63 -2.69
C ILE A 74 0.55 -7.78 -3.44
N GLU A 75 0.90 -7.95 -4.71
CA GLU A 75 0.56 -9.14 -5.45
C GLU A 75 1.57 -10.26 -5.08
N HIS A 76 1.13 -11.52 -5.01
CA HIS A 76 2.00 -12.59 -4.49
C HIS A 76 3.22 -12.85 -5.40
N HIS A 77 3.13 -12.64 -6.71
CA HIS A 77 4.29 -12.74 -7.60
C HIS A 77 5.33 -11.64 -7.35
N ILE A 78 4.96 -10.46 -6.83
CA ILE A 78 5.95 -9.49 -6.30
C ILE A 78 6.76 -10.16 -5.19
N THR A 79 6.07 -10.82 -4.26
CA THR A 79 6.72 -11.53 -3.15
C THR A 79 7.65 -12.64 -3.65
N LEU A 80 7.18 -13.48 -4.57
CA LEU A 80 7.99 -14.57 -5.15
C LEU A 80 9.21 -14.04 -5.91
N GLU A 81 9.06 -12.94 -6.64
CA GLU A 81 10.16 -12.33 -7.39
C GLU A 81 11.20 -11.69 -6.47
N VAL A 82 10.77 -10.94 -5.45
CA VAL A 82 11.65 -10.38 -4.41
C VAL A 82 12.45 -11.50 -3.74
N LEU A 83 11.79 -12.58 -3.32
CA LEU A 83 12.47 -13.74 -2.72
C LEU A 83 13.46 -14.41 -3.68
N SER A 84 13.13 -14.50 -4.98
CA SER A 84 14.03 -15.05 -6.00
C SER A 84 15.31 -14.21 -6.16
N ARG A 85 15.18 -12.87 -6.17
CA ARG A 85 16.32 -11.94 -6.25
C ARG A 85 17.15 -11.94 -4.97
N LEU A 86 16.51 -11.95 -3.80
CA LEU A 86 17.19 -12.06 -2.51
C LEU A 86 17.93 -13.39 -2.36
N LYS A 87 17.35 -14.50 -2.83
CA LYS A 87 18.00 -15.82 -2.78
C LYS A 87 19.30 -15.84 -3.59
N THR A 88 19.34 -15.13 -4.72
CA THR A 88 20.56 -15.01 -5.53
C THR A 88 21.68 -14.29 -4.78
N ARG A 89 21.34 -13.28 -3.96
CA ARG A 89 22.31 -12.47 -3.20
C ARG A 89 22.69 -13.08 -1.85
N TYR A 90 21.71 -13.61 -1.13
CA TYR A 90 21.79 -13.96 0.29
C TYR A 90 21.51 -15.43 0.59
N ARG A 91 21.34 -16.27 -0.44
CA ARG A 91 20.97 -17.70 -0.34
C ARG A 91 19.68 -17.86 0.49
N ASP A 92 19.64 -18.81 1.41
CA ASP A 92 18.43 -19.16 2.15
C ASP A 92 18.17 -18.27 3.39
N GLN A 93 18.83 -17.10 3.51
CA GLN A 93 18.61 -16.17 4.63
C GLN A 93 17.24 -15.50 4.61
N TYR A 94 16.62 -15.39 3.42
CA TYR A 94 15.32 -14.76 3.20
C TYR A 94 14.41 -15.72 2.45
N GLN A 95 13.30 -16.08 3.09
CA GLN A 95 12.31 -17.04 2.63
C GLN A 95 10.91 -16.49 2.92
N ILE A 96 9.88 -17.14 2.38
CA ILE A 96 8.49 -16.68 2.51
C ILE A 96 8.01 -16.60 3.96
N ASP A 97 8.58 -17.39 4.86
CA ASP A 97 8.20 -17.42 6.27
C ASP A 97 8.80 -16.29 7.09
N ASN A 98 9.88 -15.66 6.63
CA ASN A 98 10.60 -14.62 7.35
C ASN A 98 10.67 -13.26 6.63
N VAL A 99 9.95 -13.12 5.51
CA VAL A 99 9.80 -11.86 4.77
C VAL A 99 8.31 -11.52 4.68
N ILE A 100 7.93 -10.41 5.29
CA ILE A 100 6.60 -9.82 5.22
C ILE A 100 6.69 -8.53 4.41
N ILE A 101 6.08 -8.51 3.23
CA ILE A 101 5.95 -7.32 2.39
C ILE A 101 4.49 -6.90 2.47
N SER A 102 4.23 -5.68 2.93
CA SER A 102 2.89 -5.13 3.15
C SER A 102 2.73 -3.82 2.38
N ALA A 103 1.56 -3.63 1.76
CA ALA A 103 1.22 -2.37 1.11
C ALA A 103 0.61 -1.38 2.11
N THR A 104 0.88 -0.08 1.95
CA THR A 104 0.12 0.97 2.66
C THR A 104 -1.32 1.06 2.16
N HIS A 105 -1.60 0.53 0.97
CA HIS A 105 -2.89 0.49 0.30
C HIS A 105 -3.32 1.85 -0.29
N THR A 106 -2.37 2.66 -0.75
CA THR A 106 -2.70 3.94 -1.42
C THR A 106 -3.48 3.71 -2.72
N HIS A 107 -4.57 4.45 -2.90
CA HIS A 107 -5.34 4.49 -4.15
C HIS A 107 -4.81 5.52 -5.17
N ALA A 108 -3.68 6.15 -4.87
CA ALA A 108 -3.00 7.11 -5.74
C ALA A 108 -1.67 6.54 -6.29
N ALA A 109 -1.62 5.24 -6.54
CA ALA A 109 -0.51 4.51 -7.14
C ALA A 109 -0.89 4.01 -8.54
N PRO A 110 0.00 4.00 -9.54
CA PRO A 110 -0.30 3.36 -10.83
C PRO A 110 -0.56 1.86 -10.69
N THR A 111 -1.48 1.31 -11.51
CA THR A 111 -1.80 -0.12 -11.58
C THR A 111 -0.90 -0.86 -12.56
N GLY A 112 -1.23 -2.13 -12.82
CA GLY A 112 -0.71 -2.89 -13.95
C GLY A 112 0.57 -3.67 -13.63
N TYR A 113 0.69 -4.12 -12.38
CA TYR A 113 1.72 -5.03 -11.90
C TYR A 113 1.15 -6.43 -11.58
N TRP A 114 0.00 -6.79 -12.18
CA TRP A 114 -0.72 -8.03 -11.92
C TRP A 114 -0.39 -9.07 -12.98
N HIS A 115 -0.04 -10.29 -12.56
CA HIS A 115 0.11 -11.41 -13.48
C HIS A 115 -1.26 -11.96 -13.86
N SER A 116 -1.89 -11.31 -14.84
CA SER A 116 -3.19 -11.69 -15.35
C SER A 116 -3.25 -13.12 -15.88
N ARG A 117 -4.35 -13.80 -15.56
CA ARG A 117 -4.69 -15.13 -16.08
C ARG A 117 -5.68 -15.06 -17.24
N THR A 118 -6.00 -13.86 -17.71
CA THR A 118 -7.04 -13.62 -18.73
C THR A 118 -6.58 -12.52 -19.68
N ASP A 119 -7.04 -12.55 -20.92
CA ASP A 119 -6.84 -11.43 -21.86
C ASP A 119 -7.96 -10.37 -21.74
N LEU A 120 -8.86 -10.51 -20.77
CA LEU A 120 -10.01 -9.62 -20.58
C LEU A 120 -9.65 -8.31 -19.86
N ALA A 121 -8.38 -8.12 -19.49
CA ALA A 121 -7.86 -6.93 -18.81
C ALA A 121 -8.59 -6.54 -17.50
N LEU A 122 -9.30 -7.48 -16.86
CA LEU A 122 -10.10 -7.23 -15.66
C LEU A 122 -9.28 -6.83 -14.42
N ASP A 123 -7.96 -7.05 -14.46
CA ASP A 123 -7.01 -6.81 -13.37
C ASP A 123 -6.03 -5.67 -13.67
N GLY A 124 -6.30 -4.84 -14.69
CA GLY A 124 -5.45 -3.70 -15.04
C GLY A 124 -4.18 -4.06 -15.83
N GLY A 125 -4.01 -5.33 -16.20
CA GLY A 125 -2.93 -5.80 -17.08
C GLY A 125 -1.56 -5.95 -16.39
N PHE A 126 -0.57 -6.36 -17.19
CA PHE A 126 0.80 -6.58 -16.73
C PHE A 126 1.80 -5.75 -17.54
N TYR A 127 2.42 -4.75 -16.90
CA TYR A 127 3.54 -3.97 -17.44
C TYR A 127 4.85 -4.44 -16.78
N PRO A 128 5.65 -5.28 -17.45
CA PRO A 128 6.84 -5.88 -16.84
C PRO A 128 7.84 -4.85 -16.33
N GLU A 129 7.99 -3.72 -17.02
CA GLU A 129 8.89 -2.62 -16.62
C GLU A 129 8.45 -1.98 -15.29
N HIS A 130 7.16 -1.72 -15.12
CA HIS A 130 6.62 -1.20 -13.87
C HIS A 130 6.72 -2.21 -12.72
N PHE A 131 6.33 -3.47 -12.99
CA PHE A 131 6.50 -4.56 -12.03
C PHE A 131 7.95 -4.71 -11.56
N ASN A 132 8.91 -4.70 -12.49
CA ASN A 132 10.32 -4.82 -12.15
C ASN A 132 10.81 -3.65 -11.31
N ASN A 133 10.40 -2.41 -11.60
CA ASN A 133 10.79 -1.25 -10.79
C ASN A 133 10.24 -1.30 -9.36
N ILE A 134 9.02 -1.83 -9.16
CA ILE A 134 8.48 -2.08 -7.80
C ILE A 134 9.34 -3.14 -7.09
N VAL A 135 9.60 -4.27 -7.75
CA VAL A 135 10.40 -5.36 -7.19
C VAL A 135 11.82 -4.90 -6.86
N ASP A 136 12.46 -4.15 -7.76
CA ASP A 136 13.83 -3.65 -7.59
C ASP A 136 13.92 -2.71 -6.40
N GLY A 137 12.97 -1.79 -6.22
CA GLY A 137 12.93 -0.93 -5.03
C GLY A 137 12.67 -1.71 -3.74
N ILE A 138 11.79 -2.71 -3.74
CA ILE A 138 11.62 -3.56 -2.55
C ILE A 138 12.91 -4.31 -2.23
N VAL A 139 13.55 -4.95 -3.22
CA VAL A 139 14.83 -5.66 -3.05
C VAL A 139 15.92 -4.70 -2.56
N GLU A 140 16.00 -3.50 -3.13
CA GLU A 140 16.97 -2.46 -2.73
C GLU A 140 16.75 -2.01 -1.28
N SER A 141 15.52 -1.75 -0.86
CA SER A 141 15.24 -1.39 0.54
C SER A 141 15.67 -2.49 1.52
N ILE A 142 15.43 -3.76 1.18
CA ILE A 142 15.88 -4.91 1.98
C ILE A 142 17.41 -5.04 1.94
N ASP A 143 18.04 -4.77 0.79
CA ASP A 143 19.48 -4.80 0.61
C ASP A 143 20.19 -3.74 1.46
N GLN A 144 19.66 -2.51 1.48
CA GLN A 144 20.12 -1.44 2.36
C GLN A 144 19.95 -1.85 3.83
N ALA A 145 18.76 -2.33 4.21
CA ALA A 145 18.51 -2.80 5.57
C ALA A 145 19.37 -3.99 6.01
N HIS A 146 19.78 -4.84 5.08
CA HIS A 146 20.73 -5.93 5.36
C HIS A 146 22.13 -5.39 5.64
N LYS A 147 22.57 -4.39 4.89
CA LYS A 147 23.89 -3.76 5.04
C LYS A 147 23.98 -2.87 6.28
N ASP A 148 22.85 -2.30 6.71
CA ASP A 148 22.71 -1.45 7.91
C ASP A 148 22.49 -2.25 9.21
N LEU A 149 22.69 -3.57 9.21
CA LEU A 149 22.43 -4.38 10.40
C LEU A 149 23.48 -4.16 11.50
N GLU A 150 23.06 -3.49 12.57
CA GLU A 150 23.88 -3.19 13.74
C GLU A 150 23.19 -3.65 15.03
N PRO A 151 23.94 -3.92 16.13
CA PRO A 151 23.35 -4.18 17.43
C PRO A 151 22.41 -3.04 17.86
N GLY A 152 21.16 -3.38 18.21
CA GLY A 152 20.14 -2.41 18.58
C GLY A 152 18.96 -2.97 19.38
N ASN A 153 18.12 -2.06 19.84
CA ASN A 153 16.93 -2.31 20.65
C ASN A 153 15.67 -1.89 19.91
N ILE A 154 14.56 -2.56 20.23
CA ILE A 154 13.24 -2.22 19.71
C ILE A 154 12.33 -1.93 20.89
N TYR A 155 11.76 -0.73 20.94
CA TYR A 155 10.79 -0.35 21.95
C TYR A 155 9.39 -0.35 21.36
N ILE A 156 8.41 -0.86 22.10
CA ILE A 156 7.01 -0.86 21.69
C ILE A 156 6.21 0.16 22.50
N ASN A 157 5.24 0.79 21.86
CA ASN A 157 4.30 1.67 22.54
C ASN A 157 2.95 1.69 21.80
N ARG A 158 1.87 2.07 22.51
CA ARG A 158 0.50 2.02 21.99
C ARG A 158 -0.26 3.27 22.38
N GLY A 159 -1.09 3.78 21.47
CA GLY A 159 -1.88 4.98 21.71
C GLY A 159 -3.02 5.13 20.74
N ARG A 160 -4.04 5.90 21.13
CA ARG A 160 -5.24 6.10 20.34
C ARG A 160 -5.11 7.28 19.39
N VAL A 161 -5.45 7.06 18.12
CA VAL A 161 -5.54 8.11 17.10
C VAL A 161 -6.99 8.49 16.92
N GLU A 162 -7.40 9.59 17.52
CA GLU A 162 -8.77 10.08 17.41
C GLU A 162 -8.99 10.81 16.08
N ASN A 163 -10.19 10.68 15.53
CA ASN A 163 -10.62 11.33 14.29
C ASN A 163 -9.74 11.01 13.06
N ALA A 164 -9.01 9.89 13.00
CA ALA A 164 -8.29 9.49 11.79
C ALA A 164 -9.18 8.76 10.77
N GLY A 165 -10.28 8.15 11.22
CA GLY A 165 -11.20 7.45 10.34
C GLY A 165 -12.58 7.27 10.97
N ILE A 166 -13.49 6.73 10.17
CA ILE A 166 -14.87 6.39 10.55
C ILE A 166 -15.27 5.07 9.87
N ASN A 167 -16.20 4.32 10.47
CA ASN A 167 -16.67 3.07 9.87
C ASN A 167 -17.56 3.39 8.66
N ARG A 168 -17.16 2.97 7.45
CA ARG A 168 -17.92 3.20 6.21
C ARG A 168 -19.07 2.23 6.03
N SER A 169 -19.04 1.08 6.69
CA SER A 169 -20.05 0.02 6.62
C SER A 169 -20.70 -0.24 7.99
N LEU A 170 -21.06 0.83 8.71
CA LEU A 170 -21.54 0.76 10.09
C LEU A 170 -22.74 -0.19 10.27
N ILE A 171 -23.63 -0.24 9.27
CA ILE A 171 -24.79 -1.13 9.29
C ILE A 171 -24.40 -2.61 9.24
N ALA A 172 -23.29 -2.96 8.58
CA ALA A 172 -22.73 -4.31 8.58
C ALA A 172 -22.06 -4.61 9.91
N TYR A 173 -21.24 -3.67 10.44
CA TYR A 173 -20.64 -3.81 11.76
C TYR A 173 -21.69 -4.08 12.83
N GLN A 174 -22.86 -3.43 12.77
CA GLN A 174 -23.97 -3.62 13.71
C GLN A 174 -24.62 -5.01 13.68
N GLN A 175 -24.39 -5.81 12.63
CA GLN A 175 -24.86 -7.20 12.57
C GLN A 175 -24.06 -8.15 13.45
N ASN A 176 -22.83 -7.77 13.83
CA ASN A 176 -22.06 -8.54 14.81
C ASN A 176 -22.82 -8.59 16.16
N PRO A 177 -22.73 -9.70 16.92
CA PRO A 177 -23.46 -9.87 18.17
C PRO A 177 -23.30 -8.68 19.12
N GLU A 178 -24.42 -8.22 19.69
CA GLU A 178 -24.42 -7.05 20.60
C GLU A 178 -23.48 -7.26 21.80
N SER A 179 -23.45 -8.47 22.36
CA SER A 179 -22.55 -8.83 23.46
C SER A 179 -21.06 -8.79 23.10
N GLU A 180 -20.71 -8.95 21.82
CA GLU A 180 -19.34 -8.78 21.33
C GLU A 180 -19.05 -7.29 21.09
N ARG A 181 -19.95 -6.57 20.44
CA ARG A 181 -19.79 -5.13 20.18
C ARG A 181 -19.65 -4.32 21.46
N ALA A 182 -20.38 -4.67 22.51
CA ALA A 182 -20.33 -4.01 23.82
C ALA A 182 -18.97 -4.15 24.55
N GLN A 183 -18.07 -5.02 24.08
CA GLN A 183 -16.71 -5.16 24.62
C GLN A 183 -15.75 -4.08 24.10
N TYR A 184 -16.16 -3.33 23.07
CA TYR A 184 -15.34 -2.32 22.42
C TYR A 184 -16.01 -0.95 22.53
N ALA A 185 -15.20 0.10 22.74
CA ALA A 185 -15.70 1.46 22.86
C ALA A 185 -16.12 2.07 21.50
N ASP A 186 -15.56 1.57 20.40
CA ASP A 186 -15.67 2.16 19.07
C ASP A 186 -16.02 1.11 18.00
N SER A 187 -16.66 1.57 16.93
CA SER A 187 -16.95 0.78 15.72
C SER A 187 -15.75 0.64 14.76
N ILE A 188 -14.62 1.25 15.09
CA ILE A 188 -13.33 1.11 14.39
C ILE A 188 -12.24 0.85 15.42
N ASP A 189 -11.10 0.30 14.99
CA ASP A 189 -9.92 0.23 15.85
C ASP A 189 -9.11 1.53 15.76
N LYS A 190 -8.99 2.24 16.88
CA LYS A 190 -8.25 3.51 16.95
C LYS A 190 -6.84 3.37 17.52
N ASP A 191 -6.49 2.17 17.99
CA ASP A 191 -5.20 1.92 18.63
C ASP A 191 -4.09 1.78 17.57
N MET A 192 -3.13 2.69 17.63
CA MET A 192 -1.84 2.56 16.95
C MET A 192 -0.90 1.73 17.81
N THR A 193 -0.26 0.73 17.22
CA THR A 193 0.91 0.04 17.81
C THR A 193 2.16 0.49 17.08
N LEU A 194 3.15 1.01 17.81
CA LEU A 194 4.38 1.57 17.27
C LEU A 194 5.61 0.83 17.80
N LEU A 195 6.55 0.57 16.90
CA LEU A 195 7.90 0.13 17.16
C LEU A 195 8.88 1.28 16.91
N LYS A 196 9.73 1.53 17.89
CA LYS A 196 10.88 2.44 17.83
C LYS A 196 12.16 1.61 17.74
N PHE A 197 12.94 1.85 16.69
CA PHE A 197 14.23 1.19 16.47
C PHE A 197 15.36 2.12 16.90
N VAL A 198 16.29 1.59 17.70
CA VAL A 198 17.43 2.31 18.26
C VAL A 198 18.69 1.46 18.11
N ASP A 199 19.79 2.05 17.66
CA ASP A 199 21.11 1.42 17.63
C ASP A 199 22.14 2.27 18.41
N GLN A 200 23.44 2.10 18.11
CA GLN A 200 24.51 2.88 18.72
C GLN A 200 24.56 4.35 18.25
N SER A 201 24.02 4.66 17.07
CA SER A 201 23.91 6.01 16.51
C SER A 201 22.72 6.78 17.07
N GLY A 202 21.72 6.06 17.58
CA GLY A 202 20.56 6.62 18.27
C GLY A 202 19.25 6.14 17.63
N ASP A 203 18.30 7.07 17.48
CA ASP A 203 16.99 6.81 16.89
C ASP A 203 17.12 6.57 15.39
N ILE A 204 16.87 5.33 14.92
CA ILE A 204 17.09 4.99 13.51
C ILE A 204 15.82 4.85 12.69
N GLY A 205 14.69 4.52 13.30
CA GLY A 205 13.45 4.39 12.55
C GLY A 205 12.23 4.09 13.42
N LEU A 206 11.07 4.18 12.79
CA LEU A 206 9.80 3.75 13.37
C LEU A 206 8.98 2.94 12.38
N LEU A 207 8.23 1.97 12.91
CA LEU A 207 7.21 1.22 12.20
C LEU A 207 5.95 1.21 13.04
N ASN A 208 4.80 1.56 12.49
CA ASN A 208 3.53 1.47 13.21
C ASN A 208 2.42 0.82 12.39
N TRP A 209 1.40 0.34 13.07
CA TRP A 209 0.16 -0.17 12.49
C TRP A 209 -1.02 0.65 13.01
N LEU A 210 -1.81 1.18 12.08
CA LEU A 210 -3.10 1.82 12.35
C LEU A 210 -4.06 1.51 11.19
N PRO A 211 -5.28 1.03 11.44
CA PRO A 211 -6.26 0.77 10.39
C PRO A 211 -6.99 2.05 9.98
N VAL A 212 -6.59 2.62 8.84
CA VAL A 212 -7.31 3.68 8.13
C VAL A 212 -6.99 3.57 6.65
N HIS A 213 -8.01 3.50 5.78
CA HIS A 213 -7.78 3.46 4.33
C HIS A 213 -7.00 4.71 3.86
N PRO A 214 -6.07 4.59 2.90
CA PRO A 214 -5.44 5.72 2.25
C PRO A 214 -6.21 6.07 0.97
N THR A 215 -7.42 6.57 1.21
CA THR A 215 -8.38 7.08 0.21
C THR A 215 -8.72 8.55 0.45
N SER A 216 -7.82 9.29 1.12
CA SER A 216 -7.99 10.74 1.29
C SER A 216 -7.81 11.46 -0.05
N MET A 217 -6.89 10.98 -0.89
CA MET A 217 -6.82 11.29 -2.31
C MET A 217 -7.96 10.55 -3.02
N THR A 218 -9.03 11.30 -3.31
CA THR A 218 -10.26 10.74 -3.88
C THR A 218 -10.07 10.20 -5.31
N PHE A 219 -11.08 9.53 -5.85
CA PHE A 219 -11.05 9.06 -7.24
C PHE A 219 -10.97 10.18 -8.31
N PHE A 220 -11.16 11.45 -7.93
CA PHE A 220 -10.92 12.62 -8.80
C PHE A 220 -9.44 12.96 -8.95
N ASN A 221 -8.61 12.51 -8.00
CA ASN A 221 -7.17 12.69 -8.09
C ASN A 221 -6.59 11.99 -9.32
N ARG A 222 -5.58 12.61 -9.90
CA ARG A 222 -4.81 12.13 -11.06
C ARG A 222 -3.30 12.17 -10.80
N LEU A 223 -2.85 12.57 -9.60
CA LEU A 223 -1.43 12.63 -9.24
C LEU A 223 -1.04 11.42 -8.40
N ILE A 224 0.16 10.88 -8.65
CA ILE A 224 0.74 9.84 -7.81
C ILE A 224 0.97 10.38 -6.40
N SER A 225 0.58 9.61 -5.39
CA SER A 225 0.74 9.96 -3.97
C SER A 225 0.77 8.70 -3.09
N GLY A 226 1.52 8.77 -1.99
CA GLY A 226 1.42 7.79 -0.90
C GLY A 226 0.21 8.00 0.02
N ASP A 227 -0.65 8.99 -0.28
CA ASP A 227 -1.86 9.34 0.48
C ASP A 227 -1.53 9.67 1.95
N ASN A 228 -2.46 9.46 2.90
CA ASN A 228 -2.34 9.94 4.27
C ASN A 228 -1.22 9.20 5.04
N LYS A 229 -0.95 7.94 4.71
CA LYS A 229 0.16 7.14 5.28
C LYS A 229 1.51 7.52 4.69
N GLY A 230 1.57 7.77 3.37
CA GLY A 230 2.76 8.29 2.71
C GLY A 230 3.12 9.69 3.19
N TYR A 231 2.12 10.57 3.37
CA TYR A 231 2.30 11.87 4.01
C TYR A 231 2.85 11.74 5.42
N ALA A 232 2.26 10.85 6.24
CA ALA A 232 2.71 10.66 7.61
C ALA A 232 4.17 10.18 7.68
N SER A 233 4.55 9.26 6.78
CA SER A 233 5.92 8.78 6.63
C SER A 233 6.87 9.91 6.22
N LEU A 234 6.56 10.63 5.14
CA LEU A 234 7.33 11.77 4.63
C LEU A 234 7.51 12.85 5.71
N SER A 235 6.43 13.20 6.42
CA SER A 235 6.45 14.25 7.45
C SER A 235 7.38 13.91 8.60
N VAL A 236 7.37 12.66 9.08
CA VAL A 236 8.31 12.20 10.12
C VAL A 236 9.74 12.19 9.59
N GLU A 237 9.96 11.68 8.39
CA GLU A 237 11.29 11.62 7.76
C GLU A 237 11.90 13.02 7.63
N GLN A 238 11.13 13.99 7.13
CA GLN A 238 11.56 15.39 7.05
C GLN A 238 11.83 16.00 8.42
N GLN A 239 11.00 15.74 9.43
CA GLN A 239 11.22 16.20 10.82
C GLN A 239 12.48 15.59 11.45
N LYS A 240 12.93 14.42 10.96
CA LYS A 240 14.18 13.76 11.36
C LYS A 240 15.38 14.15 10.48
N GLY A 241 15.19 15.07 9.53
CA GLY A 241 16.26 15.61 8.68
C GLY A 241 16.66 14.74 7.50
N VAL A 242 15.79 13.79 7.11
CA VAL A 242 16.02 12.90 5.97
C VAL A 242 16.03 13.70 4.67
N THR A 243 17.07 13.49 3.86
CA THR A 243 17.19 14.09 2.51
C THR A 243 17.10 13.06 1.40
N TYR A 244 17.09 11.77 1.74
CA TYR A 244 17.15 10.63 0.81
C TYR A 244 18.45 10.58 -0.01
N GLU A 245 19.49 11.26 0.46
CA GLU A 245 20.83 11.24 -0.14
C GLU A 245 21.80 10.35 0.66
N GLN A 246 21.43 9.95 1.88
CA GLN A 246 22.26 9.13 2.78
C GLN A 246 21.65 7.74 2.97
N GLU A 247 22.49 6.70 2.94
CA GLU A 247 22.04 5.31 3.11
C GLU A 247 21.57 5.02 4.56
N ASN A 248 22.00 5.82 5.53
CA ASN A 248 21.68 5.66 6.96
C ASN A 248 20.67 6.73 7.47
N ASP A 249 19.87 7.29 6.57
CA ASP A 249 18.78 8.19 6.92
C ASP A 249 17.72 7.48 7.81
N PHE A 250 17.00 8.26 8.61
CA PHE A 250 15.87 7.75 9.41
C PHE A 250 14.77 7.17 8.50
N VAL A 251 14.19 6.04 8.87
CA VAL A 251 13.09 5.42 8.10
C VAL A 251 11.81 5.39 8.93
N ALA A 252 10.71 5.95 8.39
CA ALA A 252 9.41 5.98 9.08
C ALA A 252 8.34 5.26 8.25
N ALA A 253 7.85 4.11 8.72
CA ALA A 253 6.79 3.36 8.05
C ALA A 253 5.46 3.42 8.81
N PHE A 254 4.40 3.82 8.11
CA PHE A 254 3.02 3.77 8.58
C PHE A 254 2.28 2.65 7.85
N ALA A 255 2.27 1.46 8.45
CA ALA A 255 1.66 0.27 7.86
C ALA A 255 0.15 0.17 8.13
N GLN A 256 -0.51 -0.72 7.40
CA GLN A 256 -1.92 -1.05 7.56
C GLN A 256 -2.16 -2.19 8.55
N SER A 257 -3.25 -2.09 9.30
CA SER A 257 -3.79 -3.20 10.11
C SER A 257 -4.99 -3.86 9.42
N ASN A 258 -6.19 -3.61 9.92
CA ASN A 258 -7.49 -4.12 9.45
C ASN A 258 -8.43 -2.95 9.09
N PRO A 259 -8.13 -2.16 8.04
CA PRO A 259 -8.92 -0.99 7.71
C PRO A 259 -10.14 -1.33 6.83
N GLY A 260 -10.51 -2.61 6.62
CA GLY A 260 -11.45 -3.03 5.57
C GLY A 260 -12.79 -2.27 5.54
N ASP A 261 -13.25 -1.77 6.67
CA ASP A 261 -14.46 -0.95 6.81
C ASP A 261 -14.18 0.46 7.39
N VAL A 262 -12.95 0.98 7.27
CA VAL A 262 -12.51 2.24 7.88
C VAL A 262 -12.03 3.25 6.84
N THR A 263 -12.84 4.28 6.59
CA THR A 263 -12.50 5.37 5.66
C THR A 263 -11.90 6.59 6.38
N PRO A 264 -10.94 7.31 5.77
CA PRO A 264 -10.50 8.63 6.22
C PRO A 264 -11.48 9.75 5.84
N ASN A 265 -12.46 9.47 4.97
CA ASN A 265 -13.43 10.44 4.46
C ASN A 265 -14.56 10.66 5.47
N LEU A 266 -14.27 11.44 6.52
CA LEU A 266 -15.11 11.59 7.71
C LEU A 266 -16.52 12.13 7.45
N ASN A 267 -16.77 12.74 6.29
CA ASN A 267 -18.08 13.25 5.90
C ASN A 267 -18.99 12.19 5.26
N LEU A 268 -18.48 10.96 5.05
CA LEU A 268 -19.20 9.81 4.46
C LEU A 268 -19.84 10.12 3.09
N ASN A 269 -19.18 10.94 2.29
CA ASN A 269 -19.63 11.36 0.97
C ASN A 269 -18.45 11.57 0.00
N ASN A 270 -17.38 10.77 0.17
CA ASN A 270 -16.13 10.87 -0.57
C ASN A 270 -15.37 12.20 -0.35
N THR A 271 -15.57 12.83 0.82
CA THR A 271 -14.78 13.99 1.24
C THR A 271 -14.27 13.81 2.67
N GLY A 272 -13.04 14.28 2.89
CA GLY A 272 -12.39 14.29 4.19
C GLY A 272 -12.64 15.58 4.97
N PRO A 273 -11.90 15.78 6.06
CA PRO A 273 -12.06 16.94 6.94
C PRO A 273 -11.47 18.25 6.41
N GLY A 274 -10.75 18.22 5.29
CA GLY A 274 -10.07 19.39 4.71
C GLY A 274 -10.86 20.09 3.60
N GLU A 275 -10.28 21.16 3.07
CA GLU A 275 -10.88 21.94 1.98
C GLU A 275 -10.87 21.20 0.63
N ASP A 276 -9.85 20.38 0.41
CA ASP A 276 -9.71 19.51 -0.76
C ASP A 276 -9.12 18.14 -0.36
N ASP A 277 -8.82 17.30 -1.35
CA ASP A 277 -8.24 15.98 -1.16
C ASP A 277 -6.83 16.04 -0.58
N PHE A 278 -6.01 17.02 -0.99
CA PHE A 278 -4.68 17.25 -0.45
C PHE A 278 -4.73 17.67 1.02
N ASP A 279 -5.55 18.66 1.37
CA ASP A 279 -5.70 19.14 2.74
C ASP A 279 -6.29 18.06 3.65
N SER A 280 -7.28 17.31 3.16
CA SER A 280 -7.81 16.12 3.87
C SER A 280 -6.72 15.08 4.12
N THR A 281 -5.91 14.77 3.12
CA THR A 281 -4.78 13.83 3.23
C THR A 281 -3.77 14.29 4.28
N LYS A 282 -3.43 15.59 4.27
CA LYS A 282 -2.55 16.20 5.27
C LYS A 282 -3.14 16.09 6.67
N ILE A 283 -4.39 16.50 6.89
CA ILE A 283 -5.04 16.48 8.21
C ILE A 283 -5.07 15.06 8.79
N ILE A 284 -5.47 14.07 7.99
CA ILE A 284 -5.53 12.68 8.44
C ILE A 284 -4.13 12.13 8.72
N GLY A 285 -3.14 12.47 7.90
CA GLY A 285 -1.76 12.09 8.14
C GLY A 285 -1.15 12.77 9.37
N GLU A 286 -1.38 14.07 9.60
CA GLU A 286 -0.91 14.81 10.78
C GLU A 286 -1.48 14.23 12.08
N ARG A 287 -2.74 13.77 12.09
CA ARG A 287 -3.33 13.05 13.23
C ARG A 287 -2.55 11.78 13.57
N GLN A 288 -2.11 11.03 12.55
CA GLN A 288 -1.26 9.86 12.73
C GLN A 288 0.13 10.25 13.24
N VAL A 289 0.76 11.27 12.64
CA VAL A 289 2.09 11.76 13.00
C VAL A 289 2.15 12.23 14.45
N ALA A 290 1.16 13.01 14.90
CA ALA A 290 1.12 13.54 16.26
C ALA A 290 1.17 12.43 17.32
N VAL A 291 0.36 11.38 17.13
CA VAL A 291 0.35 10.22 18.03
C VAL A 291 1.61 9.39 17.86
N ALA A 292 2.06 9.12 16.63
CA ALA A 292 3.27 8.35 16.38
C ALA A 292 4.50 8.97 17.05
N LEU A 293 4.71 10.28 16.94
CA LEU A 293 5.84 10.96 17.57
C LEU A 293 5.71 10.99 19.10
N ALA A 294 4.49 11.16 19.64
CA ALA A 294 4.26 11.07 21.07
C ALA A 294 4.59 9.66 21.61
N LEU A 295 4.17 8.61 20.90
CA LEU A 295 4.49 7.22 21.24
C LEU A 295 5.98 6.93 21.12
N PHE A 296 6.61 7.37 20.03
CA PHE A 296 8.02 7.20 19.76
C PHE A 296 8.90 7.86 20.84
N ASN A 297 8.59 9.10 21.22
CA ASN A 297 9.36 9.84 22.23
C ASN A 297 9.20 9.26 23.65
N ASN A 298 8.05 8.64 23.93
CA ASN A 298 7.74 8.07 25.26
C ASN A 298 7.87 6.54 25.31
N ALA A 299 8.37 5.89 24.24
CA ALA A 299 8.49 4.43 24.21
C ALA A 299 9.58 3.96 25.18
N SER A 300 9.19 3.17 26.18
CA SER A 300 10.07 2.64 27.22
C SER A 300 10.00 1.12 27.39
N GLU A 301 8.98 0.47 26.83
CA GLU A 301 8.81 -0.99 26.88
C GLU A 301 9.74 -1.63 25.83
N LEU A 302 10.80 -2.28 26.29
CA LEU A 302 11.77 -2.97 25.42
C LEU A 302 11.23 -4.34 25.00
N LEU A 303 11.14 -4.59 23.69
CA LEU A 303 10.91 -5.92 23.14
C LEU A 303 12.07 -6.84 23.54
N LYS A 304 11.73 -7.98 24.15
CA LYS A 304 12.69 -8.99 24.64
C LYS A 304 12.25 -10.39 24.30
N GLY A 305 13.22 -11.24 23.99
CA GLY A 305 13.05 -12.64 23.65
C GLY A 305 13.20 -12.89 22.15
N ARG A 306 13.17 -14.17 21.80
CA ARG A 306 13.48 -14.66 20.46
C ARG A 306 12.64 -14.08 19.31
N ILE A 307 13.19 -14.26 18.11
CA ILE A 307 12.47 -14.18 16.84
C ILE A 307 12.02 -15.59 16.43
N ASP A 308 10.79 -15.72 15.96
CA ASP A 308 10.31 -16.97 15.35
C ASP A 308 9.19 -16.68 14.34
N HIS A 309 8.94 -17.58 13.39
CA HIS A 309 7.93 -17.38 12.36
C HIS A 309 7.37 -18.71 11.85
N ARG A 310 6.10 -18.71 11.47
CA ARG A 310 5.42 -19.82 10.81
C ARG A 310 4.67 -19.29 9.61
N GLN A 311 4.75 -20.01 8.49
CA GLN A 311 4.02 -19.69 7.28
C GLN A 311 3.45 -20.97 6.66
N ILE A 312 2.25 -20.85 6.09
CA ILE A 312 1.70 -21.87 5.21
C ILE A 312 1.02 -21.24 4.01
N TYR A 313 1.00 -22.01 2.92
CA TYR A 313 0.00 -21.83 1.88
C TYR A 313 -1.28 -22.59 2.23
N VAL A 314 -2.42 -21.94 2.06
CA VAL A 314 -3.76 -22.52 2.20
C VAL A 314 -4.53 -22.36 0.90
N ASP A 315 -5.21 -23.42 0.47
CA ASP A 315 -6.17 -23.37 -0.64
C ASP A 315 -7.57 -23.09 -0.07
N LEU A 316 -8.14 -21.93 -0.43
CA LEU A 316 -9.46 -21.48 0.03
C LEU A 316 -10.58 -21.80 -0.96
N SER A 317 -10.34 -22.54 -2.04
CA SER A 317 -11.40 -22.92 -2.99
C SER A 317 -12.45 -23.84 -2.37
N HIS A 318 -12.06 -24.67 -1.39
CA HIS A 318 -12.96 -25.58 -0.68
C HIS A 318 -12.40 -26.01 0.69
N PHE A 319 -11.89 -25.04 1.46
CA PHE A 319 -11.28 -25.29 2.75
C PHE A 319 -12.33 -25.74 3.78
N GLU A 320 -12.07 -26.84 4.47
CA GLU A 320 -12.94 -27.34 5.55
C GLU A 320 -12.79 -26.49 6.82
N VAL A 321 -13.88 -25.84 7.23
CA VAL A 321 -13.99 -25.06 8.46
C VAL A 321 -14.70 -25.89 9.52
N THR A 322 -14.00 -26.22 10.59
CA THR A 322 -14.56 -27.03 11.68
C THR A 322 -15.65 -26.29 12.45
N GLY A 323 -16.52 -27.06 13.12
CA GLY A 323 -17.59 -26.54 13.98
C GLY A 323 -17.13 -25.57 15.07
N LYS A 324 -15.85 -25.67 15.49
CA LYS A 324 -15.23 -24.75 16.47
C LYS A 324 -15.19 -23.31 15.97
N TYR A 325 -14.91 -23.10 14.68
CA TYR A 325 -14.78 -21.76 14.10
C TYR A 325 -16.02 -21.31 13.33
N SER A 326 -16.79 -22.23 12.76
CA SER A 326 -18.05 -21.89 12.08
C SER A 326 -19.22 -21.63 13.03
N GLY A 327 -19.20 -22.21 14.23
CA GLY A 327 -20.34 -22.23 15.15
C GLY A 327 -21.55 -23.04 14.69
N GLN A 328 -21.49 -23.70 13.51
CA GLN A 328 -22.63 -24.39 12.88
C GLN A 328 -22.21 -25.73 12.22
N GLY A 329 -21.40 -26.53 12.90
CA GLY A 329 -20.87 -27.80 12.37
C GLY A 329 -19.81 -27.59 11.27
N THR A 330 -19.39 -28.65 10.58
CA THR A 330 -18.41 -28.51 9.50
C THR A 330 -18.99 -27.74 8.32
N GLN A 331 -18.28 -26.69 7.90
CA GLN A 331 -18.62 -25.81 6.78
C GLN A 331 -17.45 -25.76 5.79
N HIS A 332 -17.64 -25.15 4.62
CA HIS A 332 -16.57 -25.03 3.62
C HIS A 332 -16.52 -23.61 3.05
N THR A 333 -15.31 -23.15 2.73
CA THR A 333 -15.14 -21.98 1.85
C THR A 333 -15.54 -22.31 0.41
N CYS A 334 -15.61 -21.27 -0.41
CA CYS A 334 -16.07 -21.36 -1.79
C CYS A 334 -14.97 -20.97 -2.79
N PRO A 335 -15.07 -21.46 -4.04
CA PRO A 335 -14.32 -20.88 -5.15
C PRO A 335 -14.59 -19.37 -5.22
N SER A 336 -13.53 -18.59 -5.45
CA SER A 336 -13.62 -17.13 -5.37
C SER A 336 -14.67 -16.55 -6.30
N ALA A 337 -15.48 -15.63 -5.80
CA ALA A 337 -16.45 -14.89 -6.60
C ALA A 337 -16.65 -13.45 -6.10
N TYR A 338 -16.76 -12.53 -7.05
CA TYR A 338 -17.14 -11.14 -6.82
C TYR A 338 -18.67 -11.02 -6.78
N GLY A 339 -19.19 -10.24 -5.84
CA GLY A 339 -20.62 -9.97 -5.70
C GLY A 339 -21.08 -8.75 -6.50
N TYR A 340 -22.38 -8.59 -6.72
CA TYR A 340 -22.96 -7.38 -7.30
C TYR A 340 -22.56 -6.12 -6.52
N SER A 341 -22.56 -6.18 -5.20
CA SER A 341 -22.19 -5.04 -4.35
C SER A 341 -20.72 -4.62 -4.48
N PHE A 342 -19.82 -5.50 -4.95
CA PHE A 342 -18.45 -5.09 -5.32
C PHE A 342 -18.47 -4.05 -6.45
N ALA A 343 -19.27 -4.27 -7.50
CA ALA A 343 -19.40 -3.29 -8.59
C ALA A 343 -20.10 -2.00 -8.16
N GLY A 344 -20.84 -2.02 -7.04
CA GLY A 344 -21.45 -0.83 -6.45
C GLY A 344 -20.47 0.11 -5.78
N GLY A 345 -19.25 -0.36 -5.45
CA GLY A 345 -18.27 0.38 -4.64
C GLY A 345 -18.77 0.67 -3.21
N SER A 346 -17.89 1.21 -2.36
CA SER A 346 -18.33 1.86 -1.11
C SER A 346 -18.78 3.28 -1.45
N SER A 347 -20.01 3.64 -1.09
CA SER A 347 -20.56 4.95 -1.41
C SER A 347 -19.80 6.10 -0.72
N GLU A 348 -19.23 5.84 0.45
CA GLU A 348 -18.47 6.74 1.32
C GLU A 348 -17.11 7.10 0.72
N ASP A 349 -16.55 6.23 -0.12
CA ASP A 349 -15.28 6.41 -0.84
C ASP A 349 -15.50 6.62 -2.36
N GLY A 350 -16.71 6.99 -2.76
CA GLY A 350 -17.00 7.49 -4.10
C GLY A 350 -17.88 6.62 -4.98
N GLY A 351 -18.27 5.44 -4.48
CA GLY A 351 -19.15 4.50 -5.17
C GLY A 351 -18.52 3.87 -6.42
N GLY A 352 -19.30 3.02 -7.06
CA GLY A 352 -18.93 2.26 -8.25
C GLY A 352 -19.91 2.50 -9.40
N HIS A 353 -20.17 1.45 -10.16
CA HIS A 353 -21.03 1.51 -11.34
C HIS A 353 -22.51 1.64 -10.95
N PHE A 354 -23.20 2.63 -11.52
CA PHE A 354 -24.56 3.05 -11.15
C PHE A 354 -25.67 1.98 -11.22
N LEU A 355 -25.43 0.87 -11.90
CA LEU A 355 -26.35 -0.28 -11.97
C LEU A 355 -26.30 -1.18 -10.73
N PHE A 356 -25.29 -1.01 -9.88
CA PHE A 356 -25.04 -1.81 -8.70
C PHE A 356 -25.06 -0.92 -7.46
N LYS A 357 -25.35 -1.53 -6.32
CA LYS A 357 -25.37 -0.86 -5.02
C LYS A 357 -24.98 -1.84 -3.91
N GLU A 358 -24.67 -1.30 -2.75
CA GLU A 358 -24.44 -2.09 -1.54
C GLU A 358 -25.73 -2.78 -1.08
N GLY A 359 -25.59 -3.97 -0.49
CA GLY A 359 -26.71 -4.78 0.01
C GLY A 359 -27.43 -5.64 -1.03
N MET A 360 -26.82 -5.90 -2.20
CA MET A 360 -27.45 -6.70 -3.25
C MET A 360 -27.29 -8.21 -2.99
N THR A 361 -28.38 -8.85 -2.58
CA THR A 361 -28.43 -10.31 -2.31
C THR A 361 -29.19 -11.11 -3.36
N GLU A 362 -29.98 -10.46 -4.21
CA GLU A 362 -30.81 -11.13 -5.22
C GLU A 362 -30.14 -11.17 -6.60
N GLN A 363 -30.05 -12.37 -7.20
CA GLN A 363 -29.53 -12.51 -8.56
C GLN A 363 -30.54 -11.96 -9.58
N SER A 364 -30.06 -11.12 -10.51
CA SER A 364 -30.88 -10.54 -11.58
C SER A 364 -30.49 -11.11 -12.94
N LEU A 365 -31.44 -11.74 -13.63
CA LEU A 365 -31.25 -12.25 -15.00
C LEU A 365 -30.95 -11.14 -16.02
N PHE A 366 -31.49 -9.94 -15.80
CA PHE A 366 -31.24 -8.79 -16.66
C PHE A 366 -29.81 -8.28 -16.51
N LEU A 367 -29.33 -8.13 -15.27
CA LEU A 367 -27.95 -7.72 -15.01
C LEU A 367 -26.96 -8.79 -15.51
N ASP A 368 -27.23 -10.07 -15.26
CA ASP A 368 -26.43 -11.20 -15.78
C ASP A 368 -26.29 -11.14 -17.32
N PHE A 369 -27.38 -10.81 -18.02
CA PHE A 369 -27.38 -10.68 -19.47
C PHE A 369 -26.53 -9.49 -19.96
N LEU A 370 -26.64 -8.33 -19.31
CA LEU A 370 -25.84 -7.14 -19.64
C LEU A 370 -24.35 -7.38 -19.39
N ILE A 371 -24.00 -7.96 -18.24
CA ILE A 371 -22.61 -8.30 -17.89
C ILE A 371 -22.04 -9.26 -18.93
N LYS A 372 -22.81 -10.28 -19.33
CA LYS A 372 -22.39 -11.23 -20.36
C LYS A 372 -22.14 -10.55 -21.71
N LEU A 373 -22.96 -9.58 -22.11
CA LEU A 373 -22.77 -8.84 -23.35
C LEU A 373 -21.54 -7.92 -23.33
N ILE A 374 -21.23 -7.32 -22.18
CA ILE A 374 -20.17 -6.31 -22.06
C ILE A 374 -18.81 -6.94 -21.79
N VAL A 375 -18.75 -7.84 -20.81
CA VAL A 375 -17.48 -8.38 -20.27
C VAL A 375 -17.22 -9.82 -20.73
N GLY A 376 -18.26 -10.54 -21.16
CA GLY A 376 -18.16 -11.95 -21.58
C GLY A 376 -17.66 -12.95 -20.52
N PRO A 377 -17.85 -12.76 -19.19
CA PRO A 377 -17.30 -13.67 -18.20
C PRO A 377 -18.00 -15.04 -18.25
N PRO A 378 -17.36 -16.10 -17.72
CA PRO A 378 -18.02 -17.39 -17.51
C PRO A 378 -19.29 -17.21 -16.66
N LYS A 379 -20.37 -17.92 -17.02
CA LYS A 379 -21.59 -17.93 -16.19
C LYS A 379 -21.28 -18.56 -14.84
N SER A 380 -21.80 -17.97 -13.77
CA SER A 380 -21.69 -18.59 -12.45
C SER A 380 -22.47 -19.90 -12.38
N THR A 381 -21.87 -20.91 -11.74
CA THR A 381 -22.43 -22.24 -11.57
C THR A 381 -23.38 -22.27 -10.37
N GLU A 382 -24.42 -23.10 -10.43
CA GLU A 382 -25.38 -23.23 -9.33
C GLU A 382 -24.71 -23.68 -8.01
N ALA A 383 -23.67 -24.52 -8.12
CA ALA A 383 -22.90 -24.96 -6.98
C ALA A 383 -22.19 -23.79 -6.27
N VAL A 384 -21.54 -22.90 -7.03
CA VAL A 384 -20.87 -21.72 -6.46
C VAL A 384 -21.87 -20.69 -5.97
N ARG A 385 -22.99 -20.46 -6.69
CA ARG A 385 -24.10 -19.61 -6.22
C ARG A 385 -24.62 -20.05 -4.86
N ARG A 386 -24.89 -21.35 -4.68
CA ARG A 386 -25.34 -21.91 -3.40
C ARG A 386 -24.28 -21.76 -2.30
N CYS A 387 -23.00 -21.98 -2.62
CA CYS A 387 -21.91 -21.84 -1.66
C CYS A 387 -21.74 -20.39 -1.19
N GLN A 388 -21.80 -19.44 -2.14
CA GLN A 388 -21.58 -18.01 -1.89
C GLN A 388 -22.79 -17.29 -1.28
N SER A 389 -23.95 -17.94 -1.18
CA SER A 389 -25.18 -17.36 -0.62
C SER A 389 -24.93 -16.63 0.71
N PRO A 390 -25.49 -15.42 0.92
CA PRO A 390 -26.49 -14.74 0.08
C PRO A 390 -25.93 -13.82 -1.01
N LYS A 391 -24.64 -13.93 -1.37
CA LYS A 391 -24.03 -13.09 -2.41
C LYS A 391 -24.66 -13.32 -3.79
N ALA A 392 -25.19 -12.27 -4.39
CA ALA A 392 -25.50 -12.24 -5.83
C ALA A 392 -24.18 -12.13 -6.60
N ILE A 393 -23.83 -13.15 -7.40
CA ILE A 393 -22.52 -13.24 -8.04
C ILE A 393 -22.47 -12.35 -9.29
N LEU A 394 -21.48 -11.45 -9.32
CA LEU A 394 -21.06 -10.69 -10.50
C LEU A 394 -20.13 -11.53 -11.38
N PHE A 395 -19.03 -12.01 -10.80
CA PHE A 395 -18.01 -12.80 -11.51
C PHE A 395 -17.61 -14.01 -10.68
N GLU A 396 -17.70 -15.21 -11.27
CA GLU A 396 -17.11 -16.43 -10.72
C GLU A 396 -15.68 -16.56 -11.25
N THR A 397 -14.69 -16.34 -10.40
CA THR A 397 -13.27 -16.26 -10.79
C THR A 397 -12.43 -17.41 -10.27
N GLY A 398 -12.95 -18.20 -9.32
CA GLY A 398 -12.23 -19.31 -8.70
C GLY A 398 -12.52 -20.68 -9.29
N SER A 399 -13.42 -20.76 -10.26
CA SER A 399 -13.71 -21.98 -11.00
C SER A 399 -12.94 -22.03 -12.32
N GLY A 400 -12.87 -23.22 -12.92
CA GLY A 400 -12.12 -23.47 -14.15
C GLY A 400 -10.72 -24.01 -13.88
N ASN A 401 -10.03 -24.43 -14.95
CA ASN A 401 -8.66 -24.91 -14.88
C ASN A 401 -7.84 -24.31 -16.02
N PRO A 402 -6.96 -23.33 -15.74
CA PRO A 402 -6.74 -22.69 -14.45
C PRO A 402 -7.89 -21.73 -14.05
N PRO A 403 -8.06 -21.42 -12.75
CA PRO A 403 -8.98 -20.36 -12.31
C PRO A 403 -8.45 -18.98 -12.70
N LEU A 404 -9.37 -17.99 -12.85
CA LEU A 404 -9.04 -16.62 -13.29
C LEU A 404 -8.20 -15.84 -12.26
N GLN A 405 -8.22 -16.28 -10.99
CA GLN A 405 -7.28 -15.84 -9.96
C GLN A 405 -6.85 -17.02 -9.10
N SER A 406 -5.67 -16.92 -8.47
CA SER A 406 -5.20 -17.95 -7.54
C SER A 406 -6.25 -18.21 -6.46
N GLN A 407 -6.38 -19.46 -6.00
CA GLN A 407 -7.17 -19.81 -4.82
C GLN A 407 -6.29 -20.04 -3.58
N ILE A 408 -4.97 -19.93 -3.76
CA ILE A 408 -3.96 -20.22 -2.75
C ILE A 408 -3.53 -18.92 -2.09
N ARG A 409 -3.42 -18.91 -0.75
CA ARG A 409 -3.06 -17.74 0.05
C ARG A 409 -1.90 -18.06 0.98
N SER A 410 -0.97 -17.11 1.13
CA SER A 410 0.09 -17.19 2.13
C SER A 410 -0.40 -16.57 3.44
N VAL A 411 -0.31 -17.30 4.55
CA VAL A 411 -0.59 -16.76 5.89
C VAL A 411 0.64 -16.95 6.75
N THR A 412 1.08 -15.89 7.43
CA THR A 412 2.27 -15.91 8.28
C THR A 412 1.95 -15.41 9.68
N VAL A 413 2.43 -16.10 10.71
CA VAL A 413 2.51 -15.59 12.09
C VAL A 413 3.97 -15.47 12.46
N ALA A 414 4.42 -14.25 12.74
CA ALA A 414 5.78 -13.95 13.18
C ALA A 414 5.80 -13.47 14.64
N ARG A 415 6.93 -13.65 15.31
CA ARG A 415 7.19 -13.24 16.69
C ARG A 415 8.45 -12.40 16.74
N ILE A 416 8.38 -11.29 17.48
CA ILE A 416 9.53 -10.49 17.92
C ILE A 416 9.37 -10.30 19.43
N GLY A 417 10.10 -11.05 20.24
CA GLY A 417 10.02 -10.93 21.70
C GLY A 417 8.61 -11.23 22.24
N GLN A 418 7.92 -10.22 22.75
CA GLN A 418 6.52 -10.29 23.22
C GLN A 418 5.45 -9.88 22.17
N LEU A 419 5.86 -9.44 20.98
CA LEU A 419 4.97 -9.09 19.88
C LEU A 419 4.73 -10.28 18.95
N ALA A 420 3.48 -10.53 18.60
CA ALA A 420 3.08 -11.39 17.49
C ALA A 420 2.49 -10.57 16.32
N ILE A 421 2.88 -10.90 15.09
CA ILE A 421 2.39 -10.28 13.86
C ILE A 421 1.65 -11.35 13.06
N LEU A 422 0.36 -11.16 12.79
CA LEU A 422 -0.40 -11.96 11.83
C LEU A 422 -0.45 -11.24 10.49
N ALA A 423 0.28 -11.73 9.50
CA ALA A 423 0.29 -11.18 8.15
C ALA A 423 -0.73 -11.92 7.26
N LEU A 424 -1.66 -11.16 6.67
CA LEU A 424 -2.73 -11.68 5.82
C LEU A 424 -2.79 -10.98 4.46
N PRO A 425 -3.07 -11.72 3.36
CA PRO A 425 -3.15 -11.19 2.02
C PRO A 425 -4.55 -10.65 1.72
N ALA A 426 -5.12 -9.83 2.59
CA ALA A 426 -6.50 -9.34 2.45
C ALA A 426 -6.77 -8.04 3.21
N GLU A 427 -7.91 -7.42 2.88
CA GLU A 427 -8.51 -6.28 3.57
C GLU A 427 -9.46 -6.79 4.66
N VAL A 428 -9.07 -6.67 5.92
CA VAL A 428 -9.85 -7.24 7.03
C VAL A 428 -10.71 -6.16 7.68
N THR A 429 -12.01 -6.40 7.88
CA THR A 429 -12.90 -5.46 8.60
C THR A 429 -12.53 -5.35 10.07
N THR A 430 -13.06 -4.34 10.75
CA THR A 430 -12.80 -4.05 12.16
C THR A 430 -13.07 -5.28 13.04
N MET A 431 -14.27 -5.86 12.97
CA MET A 431 -14.61 -7.00 13.84
C MET A 431 -13.90 -8.29 13.42
N ALA A 432 -13.71 -8.51 12.12
CA ALA A 432 -12.91 -9.63 11.63
C ALA A 432 -11.47 -9.57 12.17
N GLY A 433 -10.85 -8.38 12.20
CA GLY A 433 -9.52 -8.15 12.74
C GLY A 433 -9.43 -8.41 14.24
N ARG A 434 -10.43 -7.96 15.00
CA ARG A 434 -10.56 -8.22 16.45
C ARG A 434 -10.62 -9.72 16.74
N ARG A 435 -11.49 -10.45 16.02
CA ARG A 435 -11.65 -11.91 16.14
C ARG A 435 -10.35 -12.65 15.79
N LEU A 436 -9.65 -12.24 14.74
CA LEU A 436 -8.35 -12.85 14.37
C LEU A 436 -7.27 -12.63 15.42
N ARG A 437 -7.12 -11.39 15.94
CA ARG A 437 -6.15 -11.11 17.01
C ARG A 437 -6.45 -11.90 18.28
N GLN A 438 -7.73 -12.00 18.66
CA GLN A 438 -8.15 -12.81 19.80
C GLN A 438 -7.86 -14.31 19.57
N THR A 439 -8.14 -14.82 18.37
CA THR A 439 -7.82 -16.22 18.01
C THR A 439 -6.34 -16.52 18.14
N VAL A 440 -5.46 -15.65 17.61
CA VAL A 440 -4.00 -15.80 17.74
C VAL A 440 -3.61 -15.74 19.21
N LYS A 441 -4.02 -14.70 19.94
CA LYS A 441 -3.68 -14.52 21.36
C LYS A 441 -4.08 -15.72 22.21
N ALA A 442 -5.24 -16.33 21.94
CA ALA A 442 -5.72 -17.51 22.65
C ALA A 442 -4.90 -18.79 22.43
N GLN A 443 -4.05 -18.85 21.38
CA GLN A 443 -3.16 -20.00 21.14
C GLN A 443 -1.72 -19.74 21.63
N LEU A 444 -1.40 -18.52 22.04
CA LEU A 444 -0.08 -18.13 22.52
C LEU A 444 -0.07 -18.12 24.06
N GLY A 445 1.12 -18.27 24.64
CA GLY A 445 1.31 -18.12 26.09
C GLY A 445 1.36 -16.66 26.53
N ASP A 446 1.50 -16.44 27.84
CA ASP A 446 1.55 -15.12 28.48
C ASP A 446 2.66 -14.19 27.96
N TRP A 447 3.62 -14.73 27.22
CA TRP A 447 4.64 -13.92 26.54
C TRP A 447 4.04 -13.01 25.47
N ALA A 448 2.90 -13.36 24.86
CA ALA A 448 2.28 -12.58 23.80
C ALA A 448 1.38 -11.50 24.40
N THR A 449 2.00 -10.43 24.89
CA THR A 449 1.25 -9.25 25.35
C THR A 449 0.53 -8.59 24.19
N ASP A 450 1.12 -8.70 23.00
CA ASP A 450 0.80 -7.93 21.81
C ASP A 450 0.53 -8.80 20.60
N VAL A 451 -0.56 -8.48 19.89
CA VAL A 451 -0.87 -9.08 18.60
C VAL A 451 -1.30 -7.97 17.64
N VAL A 452 -0.51 -7.77 16.59
CA VAL A 452 -0.87 -6.87 15.49
C VAL A 452 -1.31 -7.69 14.28
N LEU A 453 -2.23 -7.13 13.51
CA LEU A 453 -2.54 -7.64 12.18
C LEU A 453 -1.77 -6.78 11.17
N ALA A 454 -1.12 -7.43 10.20
CA ALA A 454 -0.57 -6.77 9.02
C ALA A 454 -1.41 -7.22 7.81
N GLY A 455 -2.41 -6.42 7.44
CA GLY A 455 -3.17 -6.63 6.20
C GLY A 455 -2.30 -6.42 4.96
N TYR A 456 -2.86 -6.68 3.79
CA TYR A 456 -2.21 -6.43 2.49
C TYR A 456 -0.81 -7.06 2.35
N SER A 457 -0.58 -8.18 3.05
CA SER A 457 0.76 -8.73 3.22
C SER A 457 0.97 -9.97 2.37
N ASN A 458 2.09 -10.00 1.64
CA ASN A 458 2.53 -11.10 0.79
C ASN A 458 1.50 -11.57 -0.25
N GLY A 459 0.50 -10.75 -0.58
CA GLY A 459 -0.60 -11.12 -1.47
C GLY A 459 -1.82 -10.24 -1.25
N TYR A 460 -2.81 -10.40 -2.13
CA TYR A 460 -4.08 -9.68 -2.06
C TYR A 460 -5.22 -10.54 -2.57
N ALA A 461 -6.30 -10.60 -1.80
CA ALA A 461 -7.43 -11.49 -2.02
C ALA A 461 -8.76 -10.83 -1.62
N GLY A 462 -8.90 -9.54 -1.94
CA GLY A 462 -10.09 -8.76 -1.58
C GLY A 462 -10.28 -8.68 -0.08
N TYR A 463 -11.54 -8.78 0.35
CA TYR A 463 -11.94 -8.49 1.72
C TYR A 463 -12.16 -9.74 2.58
N VAL A 464 -12.13 -9.54 3.90
CA VAL A 464 -12.52 -10.52 4.91
C VAL A 464 -13.47 -9.85 5.89
N THR A 465 -14.75 -10.17 5.78
CA THR A 465 -15.81 -9.78 6.72
C THR A 465 -16.10 -10.90 7.72
N THR A 466 -16.80 -10.58 8.80
CA THR A 466 -17.44 -11.61 9.64
C THR A 466 -18.57 -12.31 8.87
N PRO A 467 -19.00 -13.53 9.27
CA PRO A 467 -20.21 -14.14 8.72
C PRO A 467 -21.45 -13.25 8.83
N GLU A 468 -21.56 -12.49 9.92
CA GLU A 468 -22.67 -11.58 10.19
C GLU A 468 -22.67 -10.36 9.26
N GLU A 469 -21.49 -9.76 9.05
CA GLU A 469 -21.29 -8.70 8.06
C GLU A 469 -21.51 -9.21 6.63
N TYR A 470 -21.07 -10.44 6.35
CA TYR A 470 -21.18 -11.08 5.03
C TYR A 470 -22.64 -11.20 4.57
N ASP A 471 -23.52 -11.59 5.49
CA ASP A 471 -24.93 -11.83 5.20
C ASP A 471 -25.66 -10.56 4.73
N LEU A 472 -25.15 -9.37 5.07
CA LEU A 472 -25.72 -8.09 4.64
C LEU A 472 -25.29 -7.66 3.23
N GLN A 473 -24.18 -8.22 2.70
CA GLN A 473 -23.65 -7.90 1.36
C GLN A 473 -23.41 -6.39 1.11
N GLN A 474 -22.87 -5.65 2.08
CA GLN A 474 -22.23 -4.35 1.78
C GLN A 474 -20.99 -4.55 0.87
N TYR A 475 -20.31 -3.48 0.46
CA TYR A 475 -19.18 -3.55 -0.46
C TYR A 475 -18.13 -4.62 -0.05
N GLU A 476 -17.69 -4.61 1.20
CA GLU A 476 -16.68 -5.54 1.72
C GLU A 476 -17.14 -7.00 1.64
N ALA A 477 -18.41 -7.25 1.93
CA ALA A 477 -19.01 -8.57 1.87
C ALA A 477 -19.18 -9.06 0.42
N GLY A 478 -19.49 -8.15 -0.51
CA GLY A 478 -19.49 -8.41 -1.95
C GLY A 478 -18.11 -8.79 -2.48
N HIS A 479 -17.04 -8.26 -1.87
CA HIS A 479 -15.65 -8.54 -2.21
C HIS A 479 -14.98 -9.58 -1.29
N THR A 480 -15.73 -10.22 -0.38
CA THR A 480 -15.22 -11.34 0.42
C THR A 480 -15.22 -12.61 -0.42
N LEU A 481 -14.10 -12.85 -1.10
CA LEU A 481 -14.02 -13.73 -2.27
C LEU A 481 -14.46 -15.17 -2.00
N HIS A 482 -14.07 -15.76 -0.87
CA HIS A 482 -14.24 -17.19 -0.57
C HIS A 482 -15.51 -17.51 0.22
N GLY A 483 -16.48 -16.59 0.22
CA GLY A 483 -17.80 -16.77 0.79
C GLY A 483 -17.88 -16.50 2.30
N ARG A 484 -19.04 -16.79 2.88
CA ARG A 484 -19.40 -16.51 4.28
C ARG A 484 -18.40 -17.05 5.30
N TRP A 485 -17.75 -18.17 4.99
CA TRP A 485 -16.84 -18.87 5.89
C TRP A 485 -15.37 -18.45 5.74
N THR A 486 -15.09 -17.37 5.00
CA THR A 486 -13.72 -16.86 4.79
C THR A 486 -13.01 -16.48 6.09
N LEU A 487 -13.63 -15.67 6.97
CA LEU A 487 -13.02 -15.32 8.25
C LEU A 487 -12.81 -16.55 9.15
N PRO A 488 -13.80 -17.43 9.37
CA PRO A 488 -13.60 -18.67 10.12
C PRO A 488 -12.47 -19.57 9.60
N ALA A 489 -12.29 -19.65 8.27
CA ALA A 489 -11.14 -20.36 7.69
C ALA A 489 -9.81 -19.71 8.08
N TYR A 490 -9.70 -18.38 7.97
CA TYR A 490 -8.50 -17.66 8.41
C TYR A 490 -8.27 -17.77 9.92
N GLN A 491 -9.31 -17.76 10.76
CA GLN A 491 -9.16 -18.01 12.19
C GLN A 491 -8.61 -19.43 12.46
N GLN A 492 -9.11 -20.44 11.75
CA GLN A 492 -8.61 -21.81 11.89
C GLN A 492 -7.12 -21.91 11.51
N VAL A 493 -6.73 -21.32 10.37
CA VAL A 493 -5.34 -21.27 9.91
C VAL A 493 -4.44 -20.49 10.87
N ALA A 494 -4.88 -19.32 11.33
CA ALA A 494 -4.13 -18.48 12.26
C ALA A 494 -3.92 -19.19 13.62
N ALA A 495 -4.91 -19.92 14.10
CA ALA A 495 -4.79 -20.73 15.30
C ALA A 495 -3.79 -21.87 15.16
N GLU A 496 -3.76 -22.55 14.01
CA GLU A 496 -2.78 -23.61 13.72
C GLU A 496 -1.35 -23.07 13.71
N LEU A 497 -1.12 -21.96 12.99
CA LEU A 497 0.17 -21.29 12.95
C LEU A 497 0.62 -20.80 14.33
N ALA A 498 -0.28 -20.16 15.09
CA ALA A 498 0.02 -19.69 16.45
C ALA A 498 0.31 -20.85 17.42
N THR A 499 -0.43 -21.96 17.32
CA THR A 499 -0.15 -23.17 18.10
C THR A 499 1.23 -23.73 17.77
N SER A 500 1.57 -23.83 16.48
CA SER A 500 2.89 -24.30 16.04
C SER A 500 4.03 -23.37 16.50
N LEU A 501 3.81 -22.07 16.49
CA LEU A 501 4.74 -21.06 17.00
C LEU A 501 4.95 -21.20 18.52
N GLN A 502 3.88 -21.40 19.28
CA GLN A 502 3.92 -21.63 20.72
C GLN A 502 4.64 -22.93 21.08
N GLN A 503 4.33 -24.02 20.36
CA GLN A 503 4.89 -25.36 20.60
C GLN A 503 6.27 -25.56 19.98
N GLN A 504 6.76 -24.62 19.17
CA GLN A 504 8.04 -24.72 18.47
C GLN A 504 8.12 -25.89 17.48
N THR A 505 6.97 -26.34 16.99
CA THR A 505 6.90 -27.38 15.98
C THR A 505 7.09 -26.78 14.59
N ILE A 506 7.56 -27.59 13.64
CA ILE A 506 7.61 -27.17 12.24
C ILE A 506 6.26 -27.51 11.61
N LEU A 507 5.64 -26.54 10.97
CA LEU A 507 4.45 -26.75 10.16
C LEU A 507 4.89 -26.83 8.69
N THR A 508 4.69 -27.99 8.06
CA THR A 508 5.00 -28.19 6.64
C THR A 508 3.71 -28.28 5.84
N SER A 509 3.51 -27.35 4.91
CA SER A 509 2.47 -27.48 3.87
C SER A 509 3.11 -28.09 2.62
N SER A 510 2.49 -29.14 2.06
CA SER A 510 2.86 -29.68 0.75
C SER A 510 2.28 -28.85 -0.41
N LEU A 511 1.42 -27.87 -0.11
CA LEU A 511 0.81 -27.00 -1.10
C LEU A 511 1.84 -25.96 -1.58
N ALA A 512 2.02 -25.89 -2.90
CA ALA A 512 2.81 -24.85 -3.55
C ALA A 512 1.88 -23.79 -4.14
N TYR A 513 2.32 -22.53 -4.14
CA TYR A 513 1.61 -21.46 -4.84
C TYR A 513 1.58 -21.73 -6.35
N ASP A 514 0.47 -21.40 -6.99
CA ASP A 514 0.26 -21.53 -8.43
C ASP A 514 0.90 -20.35 -9.19
N ASP A 515 2.23 -20.32 -9.19
CA ASP A 515 3.06 -19.26 -9.77
C ASP A 515 2.76 -19.03 -11.26
N TRP A 516 2.40 -17.79 -11.59
CA TRP A 516 2.02 -17.29 -12.90
C TRP A 516 3.03 -16.33 -13.52
N ARG A 517 4.22 -16.17 -12.91
CA ARG A 517 5.33 -15.43 -13.53
C ARG A 517 5.68 -16.04 -14.89
N GLY A 518 5.85 -15.17 -15.88
CA GLY A 518 6.16 -15.57 -17.26
C GLY A 518 5.00 -16.22 -18.04
N LYS A 519 3.78 -16.27 -17.48
CA LYS A 519 2.59 -16.82 -18.16
C LYS A 519 1.56 -15.77 -18.60
N SER A 520 1.63 -14.56 -18.02
CA SER A 520 0.67 -13.49 -18.31
C SER A 520 1.00 -12.75 -19.60
N SER A 521 -0.04 -12.26 -20.29
CA SER A 521 0.08 -11.36 -21.43
C SER A 521 0.75 -10.04 -21.01
N MET A 522 1.84 -9.68 -21.67
CA MET A 522 2.64 -8.49 -21.35
C MET A 522 2.18 -7.28 -22.17
N LEU A 523 2.02 -6.16 -21.49
CA LEU A 523 1.72 -4.85 -22.06
C LEU A 523 2.97 -3.95 -22.01
N ARG A 524 2.98 -2.92 -22.86
CA ARG A 524 4.01 -1.87 -22.83
C ARG A 524 3.47 -0.64 -22.14
N LEU A 525 4.28 -0.01 -21.29
CA LEU A 525 3.92 1.27 -20.64
C LEU A 525 3.71 2.40 -21.65
N HIS A 526 4.44 2.34 -22.76
CA HIS A 526 4.37 3.29 -23.84
C HIS A 526 4.50 2.58 -25.20
N ASP A 527 3.76 3.04 -26.20
CA ASP A 527 3.75 2.45 -27.54
C ASP A 527 4.91 2.91 -28.44
N ALA A 528 5.85 3.68 -27.87
CA ALA A 528 6.95 4.34 -28.58
C ALA A 528 6.48 5.35 -29.65
N SER A 529 5.25 5.85 -29.55
CA SER A 529 4.82 6.98 -30.36
C SER A 529 5.72 8.20 -30.11
N LEU A 530 6.03 8.94 -31.18
CA LEU A 530 6.85 10.14 -31.08
C LEU A 530 6.14 11.22 -30.26
N ASP A 531 6.89 11.97 -29.44
CA ASP A 531 6.35 13.14 -28.78
C ASP A 531 5.88 14.14 -29.85
N ARG A 532 4.58 14.45 -29.85
CA ARG A 532 4.01 15.41 -30.80
C ARG A 532 4.36 16.83 -30.38
N MET A 533 5.59 17.25 -30.66
CA MET A 533 6.00 18.64 -30.54
C MET A 533 5.65 19.42 -31.81
N ASN A 534 5.09 20.61 -31.64
CA ASN A 534 4.90 21.55 -32.75
C ASN A 534 6.26 22.19 -33.11
N GLU A 535 6.41 22.70 -34.34
CA GLU A 535 7.62 23.45 -34.74
C GLU A 535 7.89 24.68 -33.85
N ASP A 536 6.83 25.23 -33.22
CA ASP A 536 6.93 26.37 -32.29
C ASP A 536 7.28 25.98 -30.83
N ALA A 537 7.36 24.69 -30.50
CA ALA A 537 7.66 24.25 -29.15
C ALA A 537 9.16 24.42 -28.85
N ASN A 538 9.49 25.35 -27.94
CA ASN A 538 10.87 25.52 -27.49
C ASN A 538 11.10 24.79 -26.17
N LEU A 539 11.80 23.66 -26.23
CA LEU A 539 12.17 22.86 -25.06
C LEU A 539 13.15 23.57 -24.13
N ASP A 540 13.94 24.51 -24.66
CA ASP A 540 14.99 25.20 -23.91
C ASP A 540 14.47 26.47 -23.20
N LEU A 541 13.19 26.82 -23.36
CA LEU A 541 12.55 27.97 -22.73
C LEU A 541 11.30 27.59 -21.92
N PRO A 542 11.07 28.23 -20.76
CA PRO A 542 9.80 28.11 -20.06
C PRO A 542 8.69 28.82 -20.83
N LEU A 543 7.44 28.41 -20.58
CA LEU A 543 6.29 29.25 -20.92
C LEU A 543 6.27 30.47 -19.96
N PRO A 544 5.85 31.66 -20.43
CA PRO A 544 5.89 32.87 -19.63
C PRO A 544 5.14 32.76 -18.29
N LEU A 545 5.74 33.34 -17.24
CA LEU A 545 5.09 33.47 -15.93
C LEU A 545 3.97 34.53 -15.99
N GLY A 546 2.84 34.23 -15.37
CA GLY A 546 1.77 35.21 -15.18
C GLY A 546 2.07 36.25 -14.09
N GLN A 547 2.95 35.90 -13.14
CA GLN A 547 3.28 36.69 -11.96
C GLN A 547 4.74 36.43 -11.56
N LYS A 548 5.45 37.45 -11.05
CA LYS A 548 6.86 37.35 -10.63
C LYS A 548 7.11 37.73 -9.16
N ILE A 549 6.08 38.19 -8.46
CA ILE A 549 6.14 38.57 -7.04
C ILE A 549 5.01 37.83 -6.36
N TYR A 550 5.32 37.06 -5.33
CA TYR A 550 4.37 36.26 -4.55
C TYR A 550 4.54 36.60 -3.07
N THR A 551 3.47 36.44 -2.31
CA THR A 551 3.50 36.47 -0.84
C THR A 551 3.59 35.06 -0.29
N ARG A 552 4.07 34.93 0.96
CA ARG A 552 3.99 33.67 1.70
C ARG A 552 2.54 33.16 1.74
N GLY A 553 2.36 31.86 1.56
CA GLY A 553 1.05 31.22 1.41
C GLY A 553 0.57 31.14 -0.05
N ASP A 554 1.17 31.88 -0.99
CA ASP A 554 0.83 31.77 -2.41
C ASP A 554 1.32 30.43 -3.00
N SER A 555 0.63 29.98 -4.05
CA SER A 555 1.08 28.90 -4.93
C SER A 555 1.73 29.46 -6.19
N VAL A 556 2.98 29.09 -6.42
CA VAL A 556 3.72 29.46 -7.64
C VAL A 556 3.53 28.36 -8.67
N THR A 557 3.18 28.72 -9.92
CA THR A 557 3.06 27.76 -11.03
C THR A 557 3.93 28.17 -12.21
N THR A 558 4.71 27.24 -12.72
CA THR A 558 5.55 27.39 -13.92
C THR A 558 5.24 26.28 -14.92
N ARG A 559 5.48 26.51 -16.21
CA ARG A 559 5.09 25.58 -17.27
C ARG A 559 6.20 25.40 -18.29
N PHE A 560 6.39 24.18 -18.76
CA PHE A 560 7.43 23.80 -19.71
C PHE A 560 6.86 22.82 -20.73
N TYR A 561 7.29 22.93 -21.99
CA TYR A 561 7.11 21.80 -22.92
C TYR A 561 7.91 20.61 -22.39
N SER A 562 7.32 19.41 -22.44
CA SER A 562 7.88 18.18 -21.89
C SER A 562 7.66 17.02 -22.86
N GLY A 563 8.52 16.01 -22.77
CA GLY A 563 8.24 14.68 -23.31
C GLY A 563 7.35 13.88 -22.35
N ASN A 564 6.83 12.75 -22.81
CA ASN A 564 6.07 11.82 -21.97
C ASN A 564 6.98 11.15 -20.92
N PRO A 565 6.77 11.37 -19.60
CA PRO A 565 7.64 10.80 -18.56
C PRO A 565 7.58 9.26 -18.49
N THR A 566 6.55 8.65 -19.06
CA THR A 566 6.38 7.19 -19.12
C THR A 566 7.12 6.56 -20.32
N ALA A 567 7.50 7.35 -21.33
CA ALA A 567 8.23 6.85 -22.49
C ALA A 567 9.66 6.41 -22.15
N HIS A 568 10.27 7.04 -21.14
CA HIS A 568 11.59 6.73 -20.61
C HIS A 568 11.49 6.58 -19.08
N TYR A 569 10.64 5.66 -18.66
CA TYR A 569 10.30 5.48 -17.26
C TYR A 569 11.55 5.08 -16.44
N ASN A 570 11.91 5.96 -15.51
CA ASN A 570 13.02 5.77 -14.60
C ASN A 570 12.57 6.22 -13.20
N ARG A 571 12.47 5.27 -12.26
CA ARG A 571 12.05 5.56 -10.88
C ARG A 571 13.01 6.51 -10.15
N ASP A 572 14.28 6.56 -10.54
CA ASP A 572 15.29 7.41 -9.89
C ASP A 572 15.39 8.82 -10.52
N ALA A 573 14.65 9.07 -11.60
CA ALA A 573 14.68 10.37 -12.28
C ALA A 573 13.85 11.42 -11.53
N TYR A 574 14.44 12.58 -11.27
CA TYR A 574 13.75 13.76 -10.74
C TYR A 574 13.12 14.56 -11.87
N PHE A 575 11.90 15.07 -11.68
CA PHE A 575 11.21 15.85 -12.71
C PHE A 575 11.13 17.35 -12.40
N MET A 576 11.29 17.73 -11.13
CA MET A 576 11.30 19.14 -10.75
C MET A 576 12.18 19.46 -9.55
N SER A 577 12.62 20.71 -9.48
CA SER A 577 13.18 21.30 -8.25
C SER A 577 12.83 22.78 -8.14
N VAL A 578 12.75 23.26 -6.90
CA VAL A 578 12.69 24.68 -6.54
C VAL A 578 14.07 25.09 -6.05
N GLU A 579 14.61 26.15 -6.61
CA GLU A 579 15.94 26.65 -6.28
C GLU A 579 15.85 28.09 -5.76
N MET A 580 16.56 28.38 -4.66
CA MET A 580 16.67 29.72 -4.08
C MET A 580 18.04 30.33 -4.43
N LEU A 581 18.06 31.61 -4.80
CA LEU A 581 19.31 32.35 -4.96
C LEU A 581 19.91 32.68 -3.59
N GLN A 582 21.10 32.14 -3.32
CA GLN A 582 21.89 32.41 -2.13
C GLN A 582 23.28 32.92 -2.54
N GLY A 583 23.51 34.22 -2.32
CA GLY A 583 24.70 34.89 -2.87
C GLY A 583 24.63 34.94 -4.40
N ASP A 584 25.58 34.31 -5.08
CA ASP A 584 25.66 34.17 -6.53
C ASP A 584 25.25 32.78 -7.04
N ARG A 585 24.74 31.91 -6.17
CA ARG A 585 24.42 30.50 -6.49
C ARG A 585 22.96 30.16 -6.28
N TRP A 586 22.45 29.28 -7.14
CA TRP A 586 21.14 28.66 -6.99
C TRP A 586 21.28 27.38 -6.17
N VAL A 587 20.51 27.27 -5.08
CA VAL A 587 20.54 26.13 -4.16
C VAL A 587 19.17 25.47 -4.16
N LYS A 588 19.11 24.14 -4.37
CA LYS A 588 17.88 23.35 -4.28
C LYS A 588 17.31 23.47 -2.87
N VAL A 589 16.04 23.82 -2.75
CA VAL A 589 15.32 23.91 -1.47
C VAL A 589 14.11 22.98 -1.42
N SER A 590 13.67 22.47 -2.57
CA SER A 590 12.57 21.50 -2.66
C SER A 590 12.61 20.76 -4.01
N ASP A 591 12.02 19.58 -4.09
CA ASP A 591 11.84 18.78 -5.31
C ASP A 591 10.56 17.93 -5.27
N ASP A 592 10.41 16.96 -6.18
CA ASP A 592 9.23 16.10 -6.33
C ASP A 592 9.03 15.05 -5.22
N HIS A 593 9.88 15.05 -4.18
CA HIS A 593 9.64 14.32 -2.93
C HIS A 593 8.79 15.12 -1.94
N ASP A 594 8.81 16.45 -2.03
CA ASP A 594 8.23 17.31 -1.01
C ASP A 594 6.72 17.47 -1.17
N TRP A 595 6.01 17.44 -0.05
CA TRP A 595 4.57 17.70 -0.01
C TRP A 595 4.15 19.03 -0.65
N SER A 596 5.03 20.04 -0.59
CA SER A 596 4.77 21.40 -1.07
C SER A 596 4.82 21.54 -2.59
N THR A 597 5.36 20.55 -3.31
CA THR A 597 5.49 20.60 -4.76
C THR A 597 4.53 19.62 -5.43
N LYS A 598 4.17 19.92 -6.68
CA LYS A 598 3.45 18.99 -7.56
C LYS A 598 3.92 19.21 -8.98
N ILE A 599 3.99 18.12 -9.74
CA ILE A 599 4.16 18.18 -11.20
C ILE A 599 2.98 17.49 -11.87
N ARG A 600 2.37 18.15 -12.87
CA ARG A 600 1.29 17.61 -13.68
C ARG A 600 1.59 17.77 -15.17
N TRP A 601 1.46 16.71 -15.95
CA TRP A 601 1.56 16.72 -17.40
C TRP A 601 0.18 16.87 -18.04
N VAL A 602 0.02 17.88 -18.88
CA VAL A 602 -1.25 18.20 -19.57
C VAL A 602 -1.01 18.29 -21.07
N LYS A 603 -1.90 17.67 -21.87
CA LYS A 603 -1.87 17.82 -23.33
C LYS A 603 -2.42 19.18 -23.76
N ALA A 604 -1.65 19.92 -24.54
CA ALA A 604 -2.07 21.20 -25.09
C ALA A 604 -3.22 21.03 -26.10
N LYS A 605 -4.31 21.80 -25.96
CA LYS A 605 -5.55 21.64 -26.75
C LYS A 605 -5.38 21.65 -28.27
N LYS A 606 -4.41 22.41 -28.81
CA LYS A 606 -4.21 22.58 -30.26
C LYS A 606 -3.17 21.62 -30.84
N SER A 607 -2.00 21.52 -30.20
CA SER A 607 -0.87 20.73 -30.70
C SER A 607 -0.81 19.31 -30.16
N ASN A 608 -1.55 19.00 -29.10
CA ASN A 608 -1.39 17.80 -28.28
C ASN A 608 0.01 17.62 -27.68
N ALA A 609 0.87 18.65 -27.72
CA ALA A 609 2.16 18.64 -27.03
C ALA A 609 1.95 18.53 -25.53
N LEU A 610 2.81 17.77 -24.86
CA LEU A 610 2.73 17.61 -23.41
C LEU A 610 3.41 18.81 -22.72
N ILE A 611 2.73 19.37 -21.73
CA ILE A 611 3.21 20.51 -20.95
C ILE A 611 3.30 20.06 -19.49
N ALA A 612 4.50 20.14 -18.92
CA ALA A 612 4.71 19.96 -17.49
C ALA A 612 4.33 21.25 -16.75
N HIS A 613 3.36 21.16 -15.85
CA HIS A 613 2.93 22.19 -14.92
C HIS A 613 3.57 21.88 -13.58
N LEU A 614 4.56 22.68 -13.18
CA LEU A 614 5.20 22.60 -11.88
C LEU A 614 4.51 23.59 -10.95
N SER A 615 4.09 23.15 -9.77
CA SER A 615 3.53 23.99 -8.73
C SER A 615 4.30 23.85 -7.42
N TRP A 616 4.44 24.95 -6.68
CA TRP A 616 5.03 24.99 -5.35
C TRP A 616 4.16 25.86 -4.44
N GLY A 617 3.58 25.27 -3.41
CA GLY A 617 2.89 25.97 -2.35
C GLY A 617 3.88 26.51 -1.33
N THR A 618 3.93 27.83 -1.16
CA THR A 618 4.75 28.46 -0.13
C THR A 618 4.01 28.45 1.22
N ALA A 619 4.77 28.52 2.31
CA ALA A 619 4.27 28.58 3.67
C ALA A 619 4.70 29.89 4.37
N GLU A 620 4.12 30.18 5.53
CA GLU A 620 4.41 31.38 6.34
C GLU A 620 5.88 31.50 6.77
N ASP A 621 6.59 30.38 6.88
CA ASP A 621 8.01 30.31 7.23
C ASP A 621 8.93 30.27 5.99
N THR A 622 8.37 30.30 4.77
CA THR A 622 9.17 30.31 3.54
C THR A 622 10.10 31.51 3.52
N ARG A 623 11.39 31.26 3.25
CA ARG A 623 12.42 32.30 3.26
C ARG A 623 12.13 33.36 2.19
N LEU A 624 12.28 34.64 2.55
CA LEU A 624 12.14 35.72 1.58
C LEU A 624 13.35 35.74 0.65
N GLY A 625 13.11 35.97 -0.64
CA GLY A 625 14.20 36.00 -1.62
C GLY A 625 13.76 35.67 -3.03
N GLN A 626 14.76 35.43 -3.88
CA GLN A 626 14.57 35.11 -5.28
C GLN A 626 14.64 33.59 -5.50
N TYR A 627 13.72 33.11 -6.33
CA TYR A 627 13.50 31.70 -6.61
C TYR A 627 13.37 31.45 -8.11
N ARG A 628 13.63 30.22 -8.52
CA ARG A 628 13.27 29.68 -9.83
C ARG A 628 12.85 28.22 -9.70
N MET A 629 12.03 27.75 -10.64
CA MET A 629 11.73 26.33 -10.78
C MET A 629 12.52 25.75 -11.93
N LYS A 630 12.97 24.52 -11.77
CA LYS A 630 13.69 23.77 -12.80
C LYS A 630 12.90 22.51 -13.12
N HIS A 631 12.69 22.26 -14.40
CA HIS A 631 12.11 21.03 -14.91
C HIS A 631 13.18 20.18 -15.60
N THR A 632 13.15 18.88 -15.34
CA THR A 632 14.03 17.87 -15.92
C THR A 632 13.22 16.74 -16.52
N GLY A 633 13.69 16.15 -17.61
CA GLY A 633 13.02 15.05 -18.27
C GLY A 633 13.76 14.55 -19.51
N LEU A 634 13.14 13.61 -20.22
CA LEU A 634 13.61 13.11 -21.51
C LEU A 634 12.52 13.31 -22.56
N VAL A 635 12.95 13.59 -23.78
CA VAL A 635 12.06 13.85 -24.91
C VAL A 635 12.50 13.04 -26.11
N THR A 636 11.55 12.36 -26.75
CA THR A 636 11.79 11.61 -27.99
C THR A 636 11.55 12.54 -29.18
N LEU A 637 12.61 12.86 -29.93
CA LEU A 637 12.56 13.73 -31.11
C LEU A 637 11.99 13.01 -32.32
N SER A 638 11.60 13.76 -33.36
CA SER A 638 10.96 13.23 -34.57
C SER A 638 11.83 12.25 -35.37
N ASP A 639 13.15 12.30 -35.20
CA ASP A 639 14.11 11.35 -35.78
C ASP A 639 14.30 10.08 -34.92
N GLY A 640 13.57 9.96 -33.81
CA GLY A 640 13.64 8.85 -32.86
C GLY A 640 14.76 8.97 -31.83
N SER A 641 15.62 10.00 -31.91
CA SER A 641 16.65 10.24 -30.90
C SER A 641 16.04 10.79 -29.59
N THR A 642 16.76 10.65 -28.48
CA THR A 642 16.33 11.16 -27.17
C THR A 642 17.16 12.39 -26.79
N LYS A 643 16.51 13.48 -26.37
CA LYS A 643 17.14 14.69 -25.82
C LYS A 643 16.81 14.84 -24.34
N ALA A 644 17.83 15.09 -23.52
CA ALA A 644 17.63 15.50 -22.12
C ALA A 644 17.11 16.94 -22.05
N LEU A 645 16.04 17.12 -21.27
CA LEU A 645 15.43 18.39 -20.98
C LEU A 645 15.93 18.88 -19.62
N THR A 646 16.44 20.11 -19.57
CA THR A 646 16.81 20.77 -18.32
C THR A 646 16.60 22.27 -18.48
N THR A 647 15.45 22.75 -18.01
CA THR A 647 14.99 24.11 -18.30
C THR A 647 14.55 24.78 -17.01
N THR A 648 14.92 26.04 -16.84
CA THR A 648 14.58 26.84 -15.66
C THR A 648 13.57 27.92 -16.01
N SER A 649 12.66 28.22 -15.08
CA SER A 649 11.74 29.35 -15.20
C SER A 649 12.50 30.68 -15.14
N ASP A 650 11.81 31.76 -15.54
CA ASP A 650 12.17 33.10 -15.09
C ASP A 650 12.25 33.16 -13.55
N THR A 651 13.10 34.05 -13.05
CA THR A 651 13.17 34.34 -11.60
C THR A 651 11.90 35.02 -11.11
N PHE A 652 11.41 34.57 -9.95
CA PHE A 652 10.34 35.21 -9.19
C PHE A 652 10.79 35.47 -7.74
N THR A 653 10.06 36.31 -7.01
CA THR A 653 10.40 36.75 -5.66
C THR A 653 9.29 36.41 -4.67
N ILE A 654 9.64 35.85 -3.51
CA ILE A 654 8.75 35.71 -2.36
C ILE A 654 8.99 36.90 -1.42
N ARG A 655 7.92 37.62 -1.05
CA ARG A 655 7.94 38.81 -0.18
C ARG A 655 7.14 38.64 1.10
#